data_AF-A0A1I7GWI7-F1
#
_entry.id   AF-A0A1I7GWI7-F1
#
_cell.length_a   1.000
_cell.length_b   1.000
_cell.length_c   1.000
_cell.angle_alpha   90.00
_cell.angle_beta   90.00
_cell.angle_gamma   90.00
#
_symmetry.space_group_name_H-M   'P 1'
#
loop_
_entity.id
_entity.type
_entity.pdbx_description
1 polymer ?
#
loop_
_entity_poly.entity_id
_entity_poly.type
_entity_poly.pdbx_seq_one_letter_code
_entity_poly.pdbx_strand_id
1 'polypeptide(L)'
;MKRIYLYIVCLCFSIVSYAQGDQILDGIGETGLIARYVLDGDVKDWSRNNWHAETAGVASFVADEQFKKVVSLSKGSYFTLPGAAVVGEESLSIAGWVYANTSEKNQQFITFETKSSSIIVYPTGINEQSGFVITIHTKKGKQYKITATEMPLEKWTHVAVVFNIPSKKIQVYLNGTLASEIQDIQLELTDVFNQNDSNLLTIGKSFSGKLSDIRCYRIPLSANQLERIYHNTLADGSVNEHEELEDDLPNFPEDQQQLYNTYLTAVTNVEVSTTVGTLPRLPRYVKGTYQNGIAGPLVRVLWPSPKDNSTVQKAGSYTITGKVAGTNFKPIATVHVLQEKVTYKPQESLASFRLEAVSLVLDTHQESTKFIENRDKFINTLANTNPDSFLYMFRNAFGQPQPKGAEPLGVWDTQETKLRGHATGHYLTAIAQAYASTGYDKALQENFKDKMEYMVNTLYTLAQLSGNPTEYHKNFVADATKVPPGKGRADFDSDLSEEGIRTDYWNWGKGYISAYPPDQFIMLEHGATYGGQPTQIWAPYYTLHKILAGLMDVYEVSGNEKALTVAEGMGNWVHARLSQLPTETLIKMWNRYIAGEFGGMNEAMARLYRLTGEKKYLETAKLFDNIKVFFGDAQHSHGLAKNVDTFRGLHANQHIPQIVGALEMYRDAAIVEYFAVADNFWYKTKNDYMYSIGGVAGARNPANAECFVAEPATLFENGFSSGGQNETCGTYNMLKLTRNLFMFDPKVEYMDYYERGLYNHILASVAKDSPANTYHVPLRPGSVKSFGNADMTGFTCCNGTAIESSTKLQNTIYFKSKDKKTLYINLYIPSTLHWEEQKVTIKQETTFPKEDETKITINGKGKFAVKVRVPQWATNGFFIKVNGKDQKVDALPGSYATLNRKWKKGDVISLKMPFSFHLEPIMDQQNVASLFYGPVLLAAQETSARTTWRSITLPKENIGTAIKRIGAGLDFTIDGVAFKPFYETYGRHSVYLDITLK
;
A
#
# COMPACT_ATOMS: atom_id res chain seq x y z
N MET A 1 3.50 41.30 -63.16
CA MET A 1 3.58 39.86 -63.52
C MET A 1 4.40 39.16 -62.43
N LYS A 2 3.96 37.98 -61.97
CA LYS A 2 4.49 37.13 -60.87
C LYS A 2 3.97 37.42 -59.45
N ARG A 3 3.01 36.57 -59.06
CA ARG A 3 2.62 36.23 -57.69
C ARG A 3 3.77 35.48 -57.02
N ILE A 4 4.12 35.84 -55.79
CA ILE A 4 5.04 35.11 -54.94
C ILE A 4 4.21 34.17 -54.06
N TYR A 5 4.39 32.87 -54.24
CA TYR A 5 3.88 31.82 -53.36
C TYR A 5 4.87 31.62 -52.21
N LEU A 6 4.37 31.75 -50.98
CA LEU A 6 5.09 31.41 -49.76
C LEU A 6 4.94 29.89 -49.53
N TYR A 7 6.03 29.13 -49.66
CA TYR A 7 6.07 27.73 -49.27
C TYR A 7 6.15 27.63 -47.74
N ILE A 8 5.07 27.19 -47.11
CA ILE A 8 5.08 26.73 -45.72
C ILE A 8 5.53 25.27 -45.74
N VAL A 9 6.74 25.01 -45.25
CA VAL A 9 7.24 23.67 -44.96
C VAL A 9 6.60 23.24 -43.64
N CYS A 10 5.55 22.42 -43.71
CA CYS A 10 5.06 21.66 -42.56
C CYS A 10 6.08 20.56 -42.22
N LEU A 11 6.94 20.84 -41.24
CA LEU A 11 7.67 19.80 -40.52
C LEU A 11 6.68 19.12 -39.58
N CYS A 12 6.17 17.95 -39.98
CA CYS A 12 5.49 17.03 -39.07
C CYS A 12 6.50 16.54 -38.03
N PHE A 13 6.52 17.16 -36.85
CA PHE A 13 7.12 16.56 -35.67
C PHE A 13 6.19 15.44 -35.20
N SER A 14 6.56 14.19 -35.51
CA SER A 14 6.03 13.02 -34.81
C SER A 14 6.49 13.13 -33.36
N ILE A 15 5.63 13.60 -32.46
CA ILE A 15 5.85 13.48 -31.01
C ILE A 15 5.68 12.00 -30.71
N VAL A 16 6.79 11.28 -30.60
CA VAL A 16 6.81 9.91 -30.10
C VAL A 16 6.64 10.00 -28.59
N SER A 17 5.39 9.95 -28.12
CA SER A 17 5.04 9.77 -26.72
C SER A 17 5.11 8.27 -26.40
N TYR A 18 6.31 7.76 -26.11
CA TYR A 18 6.47 6.50 -25.39
C TYR A 18 6.43 6.81 -23.90
N ALA A 19 5.30 6.57 -23.25
CA ALA A 19 5.15 6.71 -21.80
C ALA A 19 4.17 5.66 -21.25
N GLN A 20 4.65 4.96 -20.23
CA GLN A 20 3.91 4.14 -19.25
C GLN A 20 3.43 2.77 -19.74
N GLY A 21 3.56 1.75 -18.89
CA GLY A 21 3.18 0.37 -19.21
C GLY A 21 1.75 0.35 -19.74
N ASP A 22 1.56 -0.30 -20.90
CA ASP A 22 0.38 -0.15 -21.75
C ASP A 22 -0.99 -0.24 -21.06
N GLN A 23 -1.09 -0.85 -19.87
CA GLN A 23 -2.31 -0.83 -19.06
C GLN A 23 -2.82 0.57 -18.70
N ILE A 24 -1.92 1.53 -18.48
CA ILE A 24 -2.31 2.92 -18.21
C ILE A 24 -2.91 3.55 -19.48
N LEU A 25 -2.50 3.09 -20.68
CA LEU A 25 -3.07 3.54 -21.96
C LEU A 25 -4.54 3.14 -22.11
N ASP A 26 -4.96 2.05 -21.46
CA ASP A 26 -6.36 1.63 -21.43
C ASP A 26 -7.13 2.23 -20.26
N GLY A 27 -6.61 3.22 -19.52
CA GLY A 27 -7.31 3.86 -18.40
C GLY A 27 -7.81 2.85 -17.34
N ILE A 28 -7.17 1.68 -17.26
CA ILE A 28 -7.47 0.62 -16.29
C ILE A 28 -6.27 0.57 -15.35
N GLY A 29 -6.50 0.81 -14.06
CA GLY A 29 -5.43 0.82 -13.07
C GLY A 29 -4.63 -0.48 -13.07
N GLU A 30 -3.32 -0.34 -12.86
CA GLU A 30 -2.34 -1.43 -12.97
C GLU A 30 -2.72 -2.65 -12.12
N THR A 31 -3.23 -2.39 -10.92
CA THR A 31 -3.66 -3.42 -9.95
C THR A 31 -4.87 -4.24 -10.41
N GLY A 32 -5.65 -3.71 -11.36
CA GLY A 32 -6.81 -4.38 -11.93
C GLY A 32 -6.48 -5.53 -12.87
N LEU A 33 -5.27 -5.58 -13.45
CA LEU A 33 -4.85 -6.68 -14.33
C LEU A 33 -4.23 -7.82 -13.51
N ILE A 34 -4.66 -9.02 -13.81
CA ILE A 34 -4.10 -10.27 -13.29
C ILE A 34 -2.95 -10.72 -14.18
N ALA A 35 -3.19 -10.83 -15.49
CA ALA A 35 -2.21 -11.28 -16.48
C ALA A 35 -2.56 -10.77 -17.87
N ARG A 36 -1.54 -10.54 -18.71
CA ARG A 36 -1.66 -10.18 -20.14
C ARG A 36 -0.67 -10.98 -20.97
N TYR A 37 -1.17 -11.68 -21.98
CA TYR A 37 -0.37 -12.45 -22.93
C TYR A 37 -0.52 -11.82 -24.30
N VAL A 38 0.53 -11.15 -24.79
CA VAL A 38 0.53 -10.52 -26.12
C VAL A 38 0.50 -11.58 -27.22
N LEU A 39 1.16 -12.72 -26.99
CA LEU A 39 1.23 -13.88 -27.90
C LEU A 39 1.99 -13.60 -29.21
N ASP A 40 3.04 -12.78 -29.14
CA ASP A 40 3.90 -12.36 -30.24
C ASP A 40 5.20 -13.19 -30.38
N GLY A 41 5.20 -14.41 -29.85
CA GLY A 41 6.34 -15.32 -29.95
C GLY A 41 6.56 -16.22 -28.73
N ASP A 42 5.91 -15.88 -27.62
CA ASP A 42 5.89 -16.66 -26.39
C ASP A 42 4.50 -16.59 -25.72
N VAL A 43 4.38 -17.24 -24.57
CA VAL A 43 3.18 -17.20 -23.71
C VAL A 43 3.49 -16.57 -22.34
N LYS A 44 4.44 -15.63 -22.31
CA LYS A 44 4.82 -14.94 -21.09
C LYS A 44 3.75 -13.92 -20.71
N ASP A 45 3.39 -13.91 -19.42
CA ASP A 45 2.65 -12.81 -18.82
C ASP A 45 3.50 -11.52 -18.81
N TRP A 46 2.93 -10.44 -19.36
CA TRP A 46 3.53 -9.10 -19.40
C TRP A 46 3.07 -8.21 -18.23
N SER A 47 2.19 -8.71 -17.36
CA SER A 47 1.79 -8.00 -16.15
C SER A 47 2.89 -8.04 -15.08
N ARG A 48 2.77 -7.16 -14.08
CA ARG A 48 3.66 -7.16 -12.90
C ARG A 48 3.58 -8.44 -12.05
N ASN A 49 2.58 -9.31 -12.26
CA ASN A 49 2.37 -10.50 -11.45
C ASN A 49 3.13 -11.73 -11.98
N ASN A 50 3.59 -11.67 -13.24
CA ASN A 50 4.46 -12.66 -13.85
C ASN A 50 3.89 -14.09 -13.86
N TRP A 51 2.58 -14.22 -14.04
CA TRP A 51 1.88 -15.51 -14.11
C TRP A 51 2.07 -16.17 -15.49
N HIS A 52 3.31 -16.48 -15.90
CA HIS A 52 3.54 -17.06 -17.23
C HIS A 52 2.68 -18.33 -17.46
N ALA A 53 2.15 -18.46 -18.67
CA ALA A 53 1.35 -19.62 -19.04
C ALA A 53 2.27 -20.76 -19.52
N GLU A 54 1.77 -21.99 -19.43
CA GLU A 54 2.42 -23.17 -20.00
C GLU A 54 1.70 -23.60 -21.28
N THR A 55 2.45 -24.07 -22.29
CA THR A 55 1.86 -24.61 -23.53
C THR A 55 1.76 -26.12 -23.48
N ALA A 56 0.64 -26.67 -23.97
CA ALA A 56 0.50 -28.09 -24.27
C ALA A 56 0.10 -28.28 -25.74
N GLY A 57 0.68 -29.28 -26.42
CA GLY A 57 0.51 -29.47 -27.87
C GLY A 57 1.46 -28.63 -28.73
N VAL A 58 1.24 -28.59 -30.04
CA VAL A 58 2.07 -27.82 -31.00
C VAL A 58 1.36 -26.50 -31.34
N ALA A 59 1.44 -25.55 -30.42
CA ALA A 59 1.09 -24.16 -30.72
C ALA A 59 2.19 -23.56 -31.62
N SER A 60 1.82 -22.97 -32.74
CA SER A 60 2.78 -22.33 -33.67
C SER A 60 2.52 -20.83 -33.71
N PHE A 61 3.59 -20.03 -33.73
CA PHE A 61 3.47 -18.59 -33.91
C PHE A 61 3.61 -18.24 -35.39
N VAL A 62 2.62 -17.55 -35.93
CA VAL A 62 2.54 -17.21 -37.37
C VAL A 62 2.46 -15.71 -37.56
N ALA A 63 2.94 -15.22 -38.71
CA ALA A 63 2.78 -13.82 -39.08
C ALA A 63 1.30 -13.48 -39.29
N ASP A 64 0.90 -12.27 -38.90
CA ASP A 64 -0.46 -11.76 -39.06
C ASP A 64 -0.41 -10.29 -39.47
N GLU A 65 -1.28 -9.88 -40.40
CA GLU A 65 -1.28 -8.52 -40.92
C GLU A 65 -1.67 -7.48 -39.86
N GLN A 66 -2.50 -7.86 -38.89
CA GLN A 66 -3.02 -6.95 -37.87
C GLN A 66 -2.13 -6.89 -36.64
N PHE A 67 -1.66 -8.05 -36.16
CA PHE A 67 -0.91 -8.15 -34.89
C PHE A 67 0.58 -8.42 -35.07
N LYS A 68 1.09 -8.40 -36.32
CA LYS A 68 2.45 -8.81 -36.72
C LYS A 68 2.72 -10.30 -36.52
N LYS A 69 2.50 -10.83 -35.32
CA LYS A 69 2.69 -12.23 -34.96
C LYS A 69 1.66 -12.66 -33.92
N VAL A 70 1.09 -13.84 -34.10
CA VAL A 70 0.02 -14.39 -33.24
C VAL A 70 0.22 -15.87 -33.01
N VAL A 71 -0.43 -16.42 -31.98
CA VAL A 71 -0.49 -17.86 -31.80
C VAL A 71 -1.58 -18.47 -32.67
N SER A 72 -1.24 -19.52 -33.42
CA SER A 72 -2.15 -20.36 -34.18
C SER A 72 -2.31 -21.70 -33.47
N LEU A 73 -3.54 -22.03 -33.11
CA LEU A 73 -3.91 -23.25 -32.40
C LEU A 73 -4.58 -24.25 -33.35
N SER A 74 -4.22 -25.53 -33.16
CA SER A 74 -4.87 -26.70 -33.73
C SER A 74 -5.56 -27.50 -32.63
N LYS A 75 -6.49 -28.39 -32.96
CA LYS A 75 -7.15 -29.26 -31.96
C LYS A 75 -6.11 -29.97 -31.08
N GLY A 76 -6.18 -29.74 -29.77
CA GLY A 76 -5.25 -30.31 -28.79
C GLY A 76 -4.04 -29.42 -28.45
N SER A 77 -3.91 -28.25 -29.08
CA SER A 77 -2.93 -27.22 -28.73
C SER A 77 -3.59 -26.13 -27.89
N TYR A 78 -3.08 -25.87 -26.70
CA TYR A 78 -3.63 -24.90 -25.76
C TYR A 78 -2.55 -24.37 -24.82
N PHE A 79 -2.89 -23.33 -24.07
CA PHE A 79 -2.05 -22.89 -22.97
C PHE A 79 -2.86 -22.77 -21.67
N THR A 80 -2.18 -22.94 -20.55
CA THR A 80 -2.76 -22.97 -19.22
C THR A 80 -2.15 -21.89 -18.35
N LEU A 81 -3.00 -21.11 -17.71
CA LEU A 81 -2.59 -20.16 -16.69
C LEU A 81 -2.37 -20.89 -15.37
N PRO A 82 -1.42 -20.43 -14.53
CA PRO A 82 -1.29 -20.90 -13.16
C PRO A 82 -2.64 -20.78 -12.42
N GLY A 83 -3.07 -21.84 -11.74
CA GLY A 83 -4.37 -21.87 -11.06
C GLY A 83 -4.53 -20.72 -10.05
N ALA A 84 -3.45 -20.34 -9.37
CA ALA A 84 -3.40 -19.24 -8.42
C ALA A 84 -3.78 -17.87 -8.99
N ALA A 85 -3.71 -17.66 -10.32
CA ALA A 85 -3.95 -16.37 -10.95
C ALA A 85 -5.39 -15.86 -10.79
N VAL A 86 -6.39 -16.75 -10.75
CA VAL A 86 -7.83 -16.39 -10.72
C VAL A 86 -8.54 -16.87 -9.45
N VAL A 87 -7.82 -17.50 -8.52
CA VAL A 87 -8.39 -18.04 -7.30
C VAL A 87 -8.62 -16.94 -6.27
N GLY A 88 -9.81 -16.94 -5.67
CA GLY A 88 -10.16 -15.99 -4.60
C GLY A 88 -10.62 -14.62 -5.11
N GLU A 89 -10.65 -14.40 -6.43
CA GLU A 89 -11.14 -13.15 -7.01
C GLU A 89 -12.64 -13.01 -6.81
N GLU A 90 -13.10 -11.79 -6.53
CA GLU A 90 -14.52 -11.49 -6.36
C GLU A 90 -15.22 -11.32 -7.71
N SER A 91 -14.59 -10.63 -8.64
CA SER A 91 -15.05 -10.43 -10.02
C SER A 91 -13.93 -10.78 -10.97
N LEU A 92 -14.27 -11.11 -12.22
CA LEU A 92 -13.30 -11.49 -13.23
C LEU A 92 -13.75 -10.99 -14.60
N SER A 93 -12.84 -10.39 -15.36
CA SER A 93 -13.04 -10.13 -16.80
C SER A 93 -11.96 -10.82 -17.59
N ILE A 94 -12.33 -11.57 -18.62
CA ILE A 94 -11.38 -12.16 -19.58
C ILE A 94 -11.68 -11.57 -20.94
N ALA A 95 -10.69 -10.94 -21.56
CA ALA A 95 -10.80 -10.30 -22.86
C ALA A 95 -9.66 -10.74 -23.79
N GLY A 96 -9.88 -10.68 -25.10
CA GLY A 96 -8.81 -10.89 -26.08
C GLY A 96 -9.31 -11.09 -27.50
N TRP A 97 -8.37 -11.20 -28.43
CA TRP A 97 -8.68 -11.33 -29.85
C TRP A 97 -8.71 -12.79 -30.27
N VAL A 98 -9.78 -13.15 -30.97
CA VAL A 98 -10.06 -14.52 -31.42
C VAL A 98 -10.37 -14.49 -32.91
N TYR A 99 -9.71 -15.37 -33.66
CA TYR A 99 -9.94 -15.60 -35.09
C TYR A 99 -10.38 -17.06 -35.28
N ALA A 100 -11.67 -17.28 -35.53
CA ALA A 100 -12.21 -18.63 -35.73
C ALA A 100 -12.15 -19.03 -37.22
N ASN A 101 -11.57 -20.20 -37.52
CA ASN A 101 -11.41 -20.67 -38.90
C ASN A 101 -12.60 -21.52 -39.38
N THR A 102 -13.41 -22.06 -38.47
CA THR A 102 -14.46 -23.03 -38.81
C THR A 102 -15.71 -22.78 -37.97
N SER A 103 -16.89 -23.12 -38.48
CA SER A 103 -18.16 -23.18 -37.73
C SER A 103 -18.33 -24.50 -36.99
N GLU A 104 -17.27 -25.29 -36.80
CA GLU A 104 -17.36 -26.55 -36.07
C GLU A 104 -17.80 -26.27 -34.62
N LYS A 105 -18.80 -27.00 -34.15
CA LYS A 105 -19.36 -26.83 -32.80
C LYS A 105 -18.54 -27.60 -31.76
N ASN A 106 -18.79 -27.33 -30.49
CA ASN A 106 -18.10 -27.93 -29.33
C ASN A 106 -16.60 -27.59 -29.25
N GLN A 107 -16.15 -26.54 -29.96
CA GLN A 107 -14.81 -25.98 -29.77
C GLN A 107 -14.76 -25.29 -28.41
N GLN A 108 -13.83 -25.68 -27.56
CA GLN A 108 -13.64 -25.11 -26.23
C GLN A 108 -12.52 -24.08 -26.27
N PHE A 109 -12.89 -22.81 -26.09
CA PHE A 109 -11.97 -21.68 -26.12
C PHE A 109 -11.44 -21.35 -24.73
N ILE A 110 -12.30 -20.99 -23.78
CA ILE A 110 -11.91 -20.77 -22.37
C ILE A 110 -12.51 -21.91 -21.55
N THR A 111 -11.67 -22.63 -20.81
CA THR A 111 -12.11 -23.78 -20.02
C THR A 111 -11.48 -23.75 -18.64
N PHE A 112 -12.32 -23.81 -17.61
CA PHE A 112 -11.92 -24.22 -16.27
C PHE A 112 -12.85 -25.36 -15.87
N GLU A 113 -12.32 -26.52 -15.50
CA GLU A 113 -13.14 -27.70 -15.20
C GLU A 113 -12.55 -28.48 -14.03
N THR A 114 -13.41 -28.83 -13.08
CA THR A 114 -13.10 -29.68 -11.93
C THR A 114 -14.13 -30.80 -11.86
N LYS A 115 -13.98 -31.72 -10.90
CA LYS A 115 -14.96 -32.80 -10.70
C LYS A 115 -16.38 -32.30 -10.41
N SER A 116 -16.54 -31.09 -9.90
CA SER A 116 -17.83 -30.57 -9.41
C SER A 116 -18.21 -29.19 -9.94
N SER A 117 -17.33 -28.51 -10.67
CA SER A 117 -17.59 -27.18 -11.26
C SER A 117 -16.96 -27.05 -12.64
N SER A 118 -17.54 -26.20 -13.49
CA SER A 118 -16.93 -25.84 -14.76
C SER A 118 -17.36 -24.45 -15.24
N ILE A 119 -16.50 -23.79 -16.00
CA ILE A 119 -16.81 -22.69 -16.92
C ILE A 119 -16.25 -23.09 -18.27
N ILE A 120 -17.10 -23.14 -19.29
CA ILE A 120 -16.68 -23.47 -20.65
C ILE A 120 -17.28 -22.46 -21.63
N VAL A 121 -16.41 -21.88 -22.45
CA VAL A 121 -16.77 -20.94 -23.51
C VAL A 121 -16.62 -21.63 -24.87
N TYR A 122 -17.70 -21.66 -25.63
CA TYR A 122 -17.81 -22.22 -26.97
C TYR A 122 -18.01 -21.09 -27.98
N PRO A 123 -17.00 -20.73 -28.79
CA PRO A 123 -17.08 -19.54 -29.66
C PRO A 123 -18.06 -19.71 -30.82
N THR A 124 -18.34 -20.95 -31.22
CA THR A 124 -19.13 -21.33 -32.42
C THR A 124 -20.34 -22.21 -32.11
N GLY A 125 -20.60 -22.50 -30.84
CA GLY A 125 -21.80 -23.21 -30.37
C GLY A 125 -21.54 -24.59 -29.78
N ILE A 126 -22.61 -25.21 -29.27
CA ILE A 126 -22.61 -26.51 -28.59
C ILE A 126 -23.74 -27.39 -29.12
N ASN A 127 -23.45 -28.65 -29.45
CA ASN A 127 -24.41 -29.62 -30.00
C ASN A 127 -25.19 -29.09 -31.23
N GLU A 128 -26.52 -28.97 -31.15
CA GLU A 128 -27.35 -28.44 -32.25
C GLU A 128 -27.39 -26.90 -32.26
N GLN A 129 -27.00 -26.25 -31.17
CA GLN A 129 -27.06 -24.81 -31.02
C GLN A 129 -25.82 -24.12 -31.62
N SER A 130 -26.04 -23.17 -32.52
CA SER A 130 -25.02 -22.27 -33.06
C SER A 130 -24.90 -20.98 -32.23
N GLY A 131 -23.80 -20.25 -32.42
CA GLY A 131 -23.54 -18.97 -31.75
C GLY A 131 -22.55 -19.07 -30.59
N PHE A 132 -22.18 -17.94 -29.99
CA PHE A 132 -21.26 -17.92 -28.86
C PHE A 132 -21.98 -18.37 -27.58
N VAL A 133 -21.51 -19.45 -26.95
CA VAL A 133 -22.17 -20.05 -25.78
C VAL A 133 -21.22 -20.14 -24.60
N ILE A 134 -21.68 -19.76 -23.41
CA ILE A 134 -20.98 -20.01 -22.15
C ILE A 134 -21.83 -20.95 -21.31
N THR A 135 -21.24 -22.01 -20.77
CA THR A 135 -21.85 -22.85 -19.74
C THR A 135 -21.07 -22.74 -18.45
N ILE A 136 -21.80 -22.66 -17.33
CA ILE A 136 -21.24 -22.61 -15.99
C ILE A 136 -21.94 -23.66 -15.15
N HIS A 137 -21.17 -24.52 -14.51
CA HIS A 137 -21.64 -25.43 -13.47
C HIS A 137 -20.91 -25.10 -12.17
N THR A 138 -21.65 -24.86 -11.10
CA THR A 138 -21.06 -24.54 -9.80
C THR A 138 -20.98 -25.80 -8.94
N LYS A 139 -20.04 -25.84 -7.98
CA LYS A 139 -19.95 -26.93 -7.01
C LYS A 139 -21.22 -27.12 -6.15
N LYS A 140 -22.10 -26.11 -6.12
CA LYS A 140 -23.41 -26.11 -5.45
C LYS A 140 -24.55 -26.61 -6.35
N GLY A 141 -24.26 -27.13 -7.55
CA GLY A 141 -25.24 -27.68 -8.48
C GLY A 141 -26.04 -26.65 -9.29
N LYS A 142 -25.74 -25.35 -9.16
CA LYS A 142 -26.35 -24.32 -10.03
C LYS A 142 -25.71 -24.35 -11.41
N GLN A 143 -26.54 -24.15 -12.44
CA GLN A 143 -26.12 -24.08 -13.82
C GLN A 143 -26.54 -22.77 -14.46
N TYR A 144 -25.64 -22.16 -15.23
CA TYR A 144 -25.91 -20.96 -16.01
C TYR A 144 -25.54 -21.23 -17.47
N LYS A 145 -26.32 -20.67 -18.39
CA LYS A 145 -26.06 -20.72 -19.83
C LYS A 145 -26.30 -19.35 -20.43
N ILE A 146 -25.31 -18.83 -21.14
CA ILE A 146 -25.40 -17.56 -21.86
C ILE A 146 -25.22 -17.86 -23.33
N THR A 147 -26.06 -17.25 -24.17
CA THR A 147 -25.96 -17.37 -25.63
C THR A 147 -25.91 -15.96 -26.20
N ALA A 148 -24.91 -15.70 -27.04
CA ALA A 148 -24.76 -14.47 -27.79
C ALA A 148 -24.76 -14.76 -29.30
N THR A 149 -24.71 -13.70 -30.11
CA THR A 149 -24.60 -13.78 -31.55
C THR A 149 -23.38 -14.59 -32.00
N GLU A 150 -23.47 -15.18 -33.18
CA GLU A 150 -22.37 -15.93 -33.78
C GLU A 150 -21.20 -15.00 -34.14
N MET A 151 -19.99 -15.45 -33.85
CA MET A 151 -18.78 -14.75 -34.24
C MET A 151 -18.54 -14.89 -35.75
N PRO A 152 -18.11 -13.84 -36.45
CA PRO A 152 -17.75 -13.96 -37.85
C PRO A 152 -16.57 -14.91 -38.02
N LEU A 153 -16.70 -15.87 -38.94
CA LEU A 153 -15.58 -16.72 -39.34
C LEU A 153 -14.55 -15.93 -40.15
N GLU A 154 -13.31 -16.38 -40.09
CA GLU A 154 -12.18 -15.82 -40.85
C GLU A 154 -11.98 -14.31 -40.63
N LYS A 155 -12.39 -13.80 -39.47
CA LYS A 155 -12.20 -12.41 -39.05
C LYS A 155 -11.79 -12.33 -37.59
N TRP A 156 -10.93 -11.37 -37.28
CA TRP A 156 -10.60 -11.03 -35.90
C TRP A 156 -11.83 -10.47 -35.19
N THR A 157 -12.16 -11.06 -34.05
CA THR A 157 -13.22 -10.59 -33.16
C THR A 157 -12.62 -10.41 -31.77
N HIS A 158 -12.78 -9.23 -31.18
CA HIS A 158 -12.45 -9.03 -29.78
C HIS A 158 -13.60 -9.58 -28.94
N VAL A 159 -13.30 -10.55 -28.09
CA VAL A 159 -14.26 -11.21 -27.20
C VAL A 159 -13.95 -10.80 -25.78
N ALA A 160 -14.97 -10.41 -25.01
CA ALA A 160 -14.84 -10.26 -23.56
C ALA A 160 -15.98 -10.91 -22.80
N VAL A 161 -15.65 -11.60 -21.71
CA VAL A 161 -16.58 -12.20 -20.76
C VAL A 161 -16.35 -11.53 -19.40
N VAL A 162 -17.39 -10.88 -18.87
CA VAL A 162 -17.35 -10.14 -17.61
C VAL A 162 -18.24 -10.81 -16.58
N PHE A 163 -17.63 -11.30 -15.49
CA PHE A 163 -18.29 -11.82 -14.31
C PHE A 163 -18.40 -10.72 -13.25
N ASN A 164 -19.52 -10.01 -13.23
CA ASN A 164 -19.79 -8.92 -12.29
C ASN A 164 -20.63 -9.45 -11.11
N ILE A 165 -19.95 -10.01 -10.12
CA ILE A 165 -20.60 -10.62 -8.95
C ILE A 165 -21.34 -9.59 -8.09
N PRO A 166 -20.80 -8.38 -7.80
CA PRO A 166 -21.53 -7.36 -7.05
C PRO A 166 -22.87 -6.97 -7.68
N SER A 167 -22.90 -6.75 -9.00
CA SER A 167 -24.12 -6.40 -9.74
C SER A 167 -24.97 -7.62 -10.12
N LYS A 168 -24.53 -8.84 -9.78
CA LYS A 168 -25.19 -10.11 -10.15
C LYS A 168 -25.41 -10.26 -11.66
N LYS A 169 -24.39 -9.94 -12.46
CA LYS A 169 -24.45 -10.05 -13.93
C LYS A 169 -23.30 -10.88 -14.48
N ILE A 170 -23.57 -11.57 -15.59
CA ILE A 170 -22.53 -12.05 -16.50
C ILE A 170 -22.82 -11.48 -17.87
N GLN A 171 -21.82 -10.86 -18.47
CA GLN A 171 -21.96 -10.11 -19.72
C GLN A 171 -20.94 -10.61 -20.75
N VAL A 172 -21.37 -10.68 -22.00
CA VAL A 172 -20.52 -11.04 -23.15
C VAL A 172 -20.50 -9.86 -24.10
N TYR A 173 -19.29 -9.41 -24.43
CA TYR A 173 -19.06 -8.34 -25.39
C TYR A 173 -18.33 -8.89 -26.61
N LEU A 174 -18.75 -8.45 -27.79
CA LEU A 174 -18.09 -8.73 -29.07
C LEU A 174 -17.74 -7.38 -29.72
N ASN A 175 -16.47 -7.18 -30.08
CA ASN A 175 -15.96 -5.93 -30.67
C ASN A 175 -16.35 -4.67 -29.89
N GLY A 176 -16.22 -4.73 -28.56
CA GLY A 176 -16.56 -3.62 -27.66
C GLY A 176 -18.07 -3.43 -27.38
N THR A 177 -18.95 -4.15 -28.07
CA THR A 177 -20.41 -4.01 -27.93
C THR A 177 -21.01 -5.15 -27.12
N LEU A 178 -21.96 -4.85 -26.21
CA LEU A 178 -22.67 -5.87 -25.44
C LEU A 178 -23.48 -6.79 -26.36
N ALA A 179 -23.11 -8.07 -26.42
CA ALA A 179 -23.73 -9.06 -27.28
C ALA A 179 -24.79 -9.90 -26.55
N SER A 180 -24.60 -10.14 -25.24
CA SER A 180 -25.57 -10.87 -24.40
C SER A 180 -25.28 -10.61 -22.92
N GLU A 181 -26.32 -10.72 -22.08
CA GLU A 181 -26.16 -10.72 -20.63
C GLU A 181 -27.18 -11.62 -19.93
N ILE A 182 -26.82 -12.08 -18.74
CA ILE A 182 -27.75 -12.63 -17.76
C ILE A 182 -27.65 -11.82 -16.46
N GLN A 183 -28.81 -11.61 -15.84
CA GLN A 183 -28.95 -10.86 -14.59
C GLN A 183 -29.42 -11.77 -13.45
N ASP A 184 -29.43 -11.24 -12.22
CA ASP A 184 -29.88 -11.91 -11.00
C ASP A 184 -29.18 -13.26 -10.73
N ILE A 185 -27.94 -13.38 -11.18
CA ILE A 185 -27.13 -14.57 -10.89
C ILE A 185 -26.82 -14.66 -9.40
N GLN A 186 -26.82 -15.90 -8.90
CA GLN A 186 -26.42 -16.22 -7.53
C GLN A 186 -25.15 -17.07 -7.57
N LEU A 187 -24.12 -16.47 -8.15
CA LEU A 187 -22.81 -17.05 -8.36
C LEU A 187 -21.80 -16.37 -7.44
N GLU A 188 -20.90 -17.17 -6.88
CA GLU A 188 -19.67 -16.71 -6.26
C GLU A 188 -18.52 -17.33 -7.05
N LEU A 189 -17.48 -16.57 -7.40
CA LEU A 189 -16.38 -17.11 -8.20
C LEU A 189 -15.64 -18.26 -7.50
N THR A 190 -15.61 -18.25 -6.16
CA THR A 190 -15.09 -19.34 -5.33
C THR A 190 -15.93 -20.63 -5.38
N ASP A 191 -17.14 -20.58 -5.92
CA ASP A 191 -17.95 -21.78 -6.21
C ASP A 191 -17.56 -22.44 -7.53
N VAL A 192 -16.76 -21.75 -8.36
CA VAL A 192 -16.22 -22.26 -9.61
C VAL A 192 -14.73 -22.51 -9.48
N PHE A 193 -13.94 -21.45 -9.29
CA PHE A 193 -12.50 -21.49 -9.11
C PHE A 193 -12.18 -21.96 -7.70
N ASN A 194 -11.41 -23.04 -7.57
CA ASN A 194 -11.04 -23.62 -6.28
C ASN A 194 -9.52 -23.82 -6.17
N GLN A 195 -9.05 -23.91 -4.94
CA GLN A 195 -7.65 -24.18 -4.62
C GLN A 195 -7.36 -25.66 -4.87
N ASN A 196 -6.67 -25.95 -5.97
CA ASN A 196 -5.86 -27.15 -6.20
C ASN A 196 -4.95 -26.86 -7.39
N ASP A 197 -3.65 -27.11 -7.25
CA ASP A 197 -2.63 -26.77 -8.26
C ASP A 197 -2.84 -27.51 -9.60
N SER A 198 -3.65 -28.56 -9.62
CA SER A 198 -4.00 -29.32 -10.84
C SER A 198 -5.10 -28.68 -11.69
N ASN A 199 -5.81 -27.66 -11.20
CA ASN A 199 -6.97 -27.08 -11.87
C ASN A 199 -6.58 -25.73 -12.50
N LEU A 200 -6.35 -25.74 -13.81
CA LEU A 200 -5.82 -24.59 -14.54
C LEU A 200 -6.89 -23.97 -15.44
N LEU A 201 -6.87 -22.64 -15.56
CA LEU A 201 -7.62 -21.95 -16.60
C LEU A 201 -6.93 -22.20 -17.94
N THR A 202 -7.61 -22.93 -18.82
CA THR A 202 -7.10 -23.35 -20.12
C THR A 202 -7.66 -22.45 -21.22
N ILE A 203 -6.80 -22.04 -22.15
CA ILE A 203 -7.18 -21.29 -23.34
C ILE A 203 -6.82 -22.11 -24.59
N GLY A 204 -7.85 -22.47 -25.35
CA GLY A 204 -7.74 -23.09 -26.66
C GLY A 204 -7.86 -24.61 -26.71
N LYS A 205 -8.28 -25.29 -25.62
CA LYS A 205 -8.24 -26.76 -25.44
C LYS A 205 -8.65 -27.59 -26.67
N SER A 206 -9.74 -27.21 -27.35
CA SER A 206 -10.18 -27.84 -28.61
C SER A 206 -10.48 -26.83 -29.72
N PHE A 207 -10.01 -25.60 -29.58
CA PHE A 207 -10.23 -24.52 -30.53
C PHE A 207 -9.25 -24.60 -31.70
N SER A 208 -9.75 -24.33 -32.92
CA SER A 208 -8.92 -24.23 -34.13
C SER A 208 -9.03 -22.83 -34.71
N GLY A 209 -7.95 -22.06 -34.61
CA GLY A 209 -7.95 -20.64 -34.96
C GLY A 209 -6.70 -19.91 -34.48
N LYS A 210 -6.73 -18.58 -34.53
CA LYS A 210 -5.65 -17.71 -34.04
C LYS A 210 -6.09 -16.90 -32.83
N LEU A 211 -5.16 -16.60 -31.93
CA LEU A 211 -5.40 -15.77 -30.73
C LEU A 211 -4.34 -14.68 -30.61
N SER A 212 -4.71 -13.54 -30.06
CA SER A 212 -3.80 -12.42 -29.76
C SER A 212 -4.27 -11.66 -28.52
N ASP A 213 -3.31 -11.10 -27.78
CA ASP A 213 -3.55 -10.16 -26.66
C ASP A 213 -4.64 -10.61 -25.67
N ILE A 214 -4.46 -11.78 -25.05
CA ILE A 214 -5.39 -12.27 -24.03
C ILE A 214 -5.10 -11.61 -22.68
N ARG A 215 -6.13 -11.11 -22.02
CA ARG A 215 -6.05 -10.36 -20.77
C ARG A 215 -7.04 -10.86 -19.74
N CYS A 216 -6.59 -10.96 -18.49
CA CYS A 216 -7.43 -11.29 -17.33
C CYS A 216 -7.40 -10.15 -16.33
N TYR A 217 -8.56 -9.69 -15.86
CA TYR A 217 -8.70 -8.61 -14.89
C TYR A 217 -9.48 -9.05 -13.66
N ARG A 218 -9.07 -8.59 -12.48
CA ARG A 218 -9.74 -8.82 -11.19
C ARG A 218 -10.92 -7.87 -10.92
N ILE A 219 -11.26 -7.03 -11.89
CA ILE A 219 -12.37 -6.10 -11.84
C ILE A 219 -13.39 -6.44 -12.92
N PRO A 220 -14.68 -6.15 -12.70
CA PRO A 220 -15.65 -6.18 -13.78
C PRO A 220 -15.41 -4.98 -14.70
N LEU A 221 -14.95 -5.22 -15.93
CA LEU A 221 -14.72 -4.15 -16.89
C LEU A 221 -16.04 -3.54 -17.35
N SER A 222 -16.08 -2.21 -17.45
CA SER A 222 -17.24 -1.48 -17.98
C SER A 222 -17.29 -1.54 -19.51
N ALA A 223 -18.43 -1.16 -20.09
CA ALA A 223 -18.60 -1.11 -21.55
C ALA A 223 -17.55 -0.17 -22.19
N ASN A 224 -17.33 1.01 -21.61
CA ASN A 224 -16.36 1.98 -22.13
C ASN A 224 -14.92 1.47 -22.01
N GLN A 225 -14.59 0.76 -20.94
CA GLN A 225 -13.25 0.14 -20.80
C GLN A 225 -13.02 -0.90 -21.90
N LEU A 226 -14.02 -1.72 -22.22
CA LEU A 226 -13.94 -2.74 -23.27
C LEU A 226 -13.92 -2.14 -24.68
N GLU A 227 -14.71 -1.10 -24.93
CA GLU A 227 -14.67 -0.32 -26.17
C GLU A 227 -13.28 0.30 -26.37
N ARG A 228 -12.68 0.85 -25.31
CA ARG A 228 -11.33 1.41 -25.35
C ARG A 228 -10.26 0.36 -25.63
N ILE A 229 -10.26 -0.78 -24.93
CA ILE A 229 -9.34 -1.90 -25.23
C ILE A 229 -9.45 -2.31 -26.71
N TYR A 230 -10.68 -2.41 -27.22
CA TYR A 230 -10.93 -2.73 -28.62
C TYR A 230 -10.32 -1.69 -29.57
N HIS A 231 -10.57 -0.40 -29.38
CA HIS A 231 -10.09 0.66 -30.27
C HIS A 231 -8.59 0.94 -30.16
N ASN A 232 -8.03 0.95 -28.94
CA ASN A 232 -6.60 1.17 -28.71
C ASN A 232 -5.74 0.15 -29.44
N THR A 233 -6.25 -1.08 -29.57
CA THR A 233 -5.53 -2.15 -30.27
C THR A 233 -5.67 -2.06 -31.81
N LEU A 234 -6.66 -1.31 -32.32
CA LEU A 234 -6.94 -1.15 -33.76
C LEU A 234 -6.35 0.12 -34.39
N ALA A 235 -6.01 1.13 -33.59
CA ALA A 235 -5.49 2.41 -34.07
C ALA A 235 -3.96 2.48 -33.96
N ASP A 236 -3.29 3.11 -34.93
CA ASP A 236 -1.90 3.59 -34.79
C ASP A 236 -1.89 4.80 -33.83
N GLY A 237 -2.04 4.53 -32.52
CA GLY A 237 -1.52 5.39 -31.44
C GLY A 237 -2.20 6.73 -31.16
N SER A 238 -3.50 6.94 -31.43
CA SER A 238 -4.20 8.10 -30.85
C SER A 238 -4.66 7.80 -29.42
N VAL A 239 -3.79 8.13 -28.47
CA VAL A 239 -3.99 8.01 -27.02
C VAL A 239 -5.12 8.95 -26.58
N ASN A 240 -6.28 8.40 -26.22
CA ASN A 240 -7.29 9.12 -25.45
C ASN A 240 -7.04 8.86 -23.96
N GLU A 241 -6.10 9.60 -23.37
CA GLU A 241 -6.01 9.78 -21.92
C GLU A 241 -7.28 10.50 -21.45
N HIS A 242 -8.28 9.76 -20.99
CA HIS A 242 -9.30 10.31 -20.11
C HIS A 242 -8.98 9.89 -18.68
N GLU A 243 -8.76 10.89 -17.81
CA GLU A 243 -8.35 10.73 -16.41
C GLU A 243 -9.47 10.22 -15.47
N GLU A 244 -10.72 10.15 -15.92
CA GLU A 244 -11.89 9.83 -15.08
C GLU A 244 -12.55 8.49 -15.45
N LEU A 245 -12.65 7.58 -14.46
CA LEU A 245 -13.43 6.34 -14.57
C LEU A 245 -14.94 6.59 -14.39
N GLU A 246 -15.77 5.73 -14.96
CA GLU A 246 -17.23 5.72 -14.72
C GLU A 246 -17.53 5.48 -13.23
N ASP A 247 -18.35 6.35 -12.63
CA ASP A 247 -18.78 6.22 -11.24
C ASP A 247 -19.88 5.15 -11.12
N ASP A 248 -19.57 4.11 -10.36
CA ASP A 248 -20.48 3.02 -10.02
C ASP A 248 -20.98 3.10 -8.56
N LEU A 249 -20.65 4.18 -7.84
CA LEU A 249 -21.21 4.45 -6.53
C LEU A 249 -22.57 5.17 -6.63
N PRO A 250 -23.42 5.03 -5.61
CA PRO A 250 -24.65 5.79 -5.53
C PRO A 250 -24.38 7.29 -5.51
N ASN A 251 -25.09 8.05 -6.35
CA ASN A 251 -25.07 9.51 -6.29
C ASN A 251 -26.05 10.01 -5.20
N PHE A 252 -25.63 11.03 -4.44
CA PHE A 252 -26.44 11.71 -3.44
C PHE A 252 -26.58 13.19 -3.81
N PRO A 253 -27.75 13.81 -3.63
CA PRO A 253 -27.89 15.25 -3.89
C PRO A 253 -26.94 16.07 -3.01
N GLU A 254 -26.18 16.99 -3.63
CA GLU A 254 -25.14 17.78 -2.95
C GLU A 254 -25.67 18.64 -1.78
N ASP A 255 -26.93 19.03 -1.84
CA ASP A 255 -27.60 19.89 -0.87
C ASP A 255 -28.52 19.14 0.11
N GLN A 256 -28.60 17.81 0.00
CA GLN A 256 -29.38 17.00 0.92
C GLN A 256 -28.66 16.87 2.27
N GLN A 257 -29.20 17.55 3.28
CA GLN A 257 -28.69 17.47 4.64
C GLN A 257 -28.85 16.05 5.21
N GLN A 258 -27.78 15.54 5.82
CA GLN A 258 -27.72 14.20 6.37
C GLN A 258 -27.05 14.18 7.75
N LEU A 259 -27.34 13.14 8.54
CA LEU A 259 -26.89 13.00 9.93
C LEU A 259 -27.17 14.26 10.77
N TYR A 260 -26.18 14.71 11.54
CA TYR A 260 -26.29 15.90 12.38
C TYR A 260 -26.39 17.20 11.56
N ASN A 261 -25.99 17.22 10.28
CA ASN A 261 -26.10 18.41 9.44
C ASN A 261 -27.56 18.79 9.16
N THR A 262 -28.51 17.86 9.29
CA THR A 262 -29.95 18.13 9.22
C THR A 262 -30.43 19.09 10.32
N TYR A 263 -29.70 19.18 11.44
CA TYR A 263 -30.02 20.06 12.55
C TYR A 263 -29.13 21.30 12.62
N LEU A 264 -28.18 21.45 11.69
CA LEU A 264 -27.19 22.53 11.70
C LEU A 264 -27.82 23.85 11.24
N THR A 265 -27.66 24.91 12.03
CA THR A 265 -28.19 26.25 11.72
C THR A 265 -27.09 27.27 11.39
N ALA A 266 -25.89 27.07 11.90
CA ALA A 266 -24.75 27.94 11.63
C ALA A 266 -23.44 27.18 11.79
N VAL A 267 -22.42 27.65 11.07
CA VAL A 267 -21.05 27.18 11.14
C VAL A 267 -20.15 28.38 11.41
N THR A 268 -19.26 28.26 12.39
CA THR A 268 -18.43 29.39 12.80
C THR A 268 -17.36 29.68 11.75
N ASN A 269 -17.13 30.96 11.46
CA ASN A 269 -15.96 31.41 10.69
C ASN A 269 -14.67 31.22 11.48
N VAL A 270 -13.53 31.19 10.79
CA VAL A 270 -12.22 31.00 11.44
C VAL A 270 -11.25 32.10 11.04
N GLU A 271 -10.34 32.43 11.95
CA GLU A 271 -9.21 33.29 11.66
C GLU A 271 -7.93 32.45 11.76
N VAL A 272 -7.07 32.57 10.75
CA VAL A 272 -5.79 31.88 10.71
C VAL A 272 -4.70 32.85 10.29
N SER A 273 -3.49 32.61 10.78
CA SER A 273 -2.31 33.35 10.33
C SER A 273 -1.35 32.43 9.59
N THR A 274 -0.69 32.98 8.59
CA THR A 274 0.43 32.37 7.88
C THR A 274 1.48 33.43 7.58
N THR A 275 2.54 33.08 6.87
CA THR A 275 3.62 34.00 6.52
C THR A 275 3.84 34.03 5.01
N VAL A 276 4.48 35.09 4.54
CA VAL A 276 4.82 35.24 3.12
C VAL A 276 5.47 33.96 2.57
N GLY A 277 4.94 33.48 1.45
CA GLY A 277 5.38 32.28 0.73
C GLY A 277 4.85 30.94 1.27
N THR A 278 4.15 30.88 2.41
CA THR A 278 3.62 29.62 2.99
C THR A 278 2.10 29.63 3.05
N LEU A 279 1.43 28.60 2.54
CA LEU A 279 -0.02 28.48 2.62
C LEU A 279 -0.50 28.26 4.07
N PRO A 280 -1.67 28.80 4.46
CA PRO A 280 -2.20 28.61 5.82
C PRO A 280 -2.60 27.16 6.09
N ARG A 281 -2.50 26.74 7.36
CA ARG A 281 -3.09 25.49 7.84
C ARG A 281 -4.51 25.77 8.34
N LEU A 282 -5.52 25.39 7.57
CA LEU A 282 -6.94 25.63 7.89
C LEU A 282 -7.53 24.48 8.72
N PRO A 283 -8.23 24.75 9.83
CA PRO A 283 -8.82 23.70 10.67
C PRO A 283 -9.90 22.94 9.91
N ARG A 284 -9.81 21.61 9.82
CA ARG A 284 -10.81 20.79 9.13
C ARG A 284 -12.12 20.62 9.88
N TYR A 285 -12.11 20.87 11.19
CA TYR A 285 -13.29 20.78 12.05
C TYR A 285 -13.48 22.10 12.78
N VAL A 286 -14.69 22.65 12.70
CA VAL A 286 -15.07 23.93 13.32
C VAL A 286 -16.35 23.76 14.15
N LYS A 287 -16.64 24.73 15.00
CA LYS A 287 -17.85 24.70 15.84
C LYS A 287 -19.11 24.95 14.99
N GLY A 288 -20.07 24.03 15.08
CA GLY A 288 -21.43 24.21 14.57
C GLY A 288 -22.41 24.65 15.67
N THR A 289 -23.51 25.27 15.26
CA THR A 289 -24.69 25.54 16.09
C THR A 289 -25.84 24.70 15.57
N TYR A 290 -26.52 23.98 16.46
CA TYR A 290 -27.59 23.05 16.11
C TYR A 290 -28.94 23.48 16.70
N GLN A 291 -30.03 23.16 16.00
CA GLN A 291 -31.40 23.42 16.45
C GLN A 291 -31.70 22.70 17.77
N ASN A 292 -32.67 23.25 18.52
CA ASN A 292 -33.27 22.61 19.70
C ASN A 292 -32.29 22.21 20.82
N GLY A 293 -31.12 22.87 20.90
CA GLY A 293 -30.13 22.61 21.96
C GLY A 293 -29.37 21.29 21.81
N ILE A 294 -29.39 20.66 20.62
CA ILE A 294 -28.60 19.46 20.34
C ILE A 294 -27.11 19.77 20.52
N ALA A 295 -26.43 19.02 21.37
CA ALA A 295 -24.98 19.03 21.48
C ALA A 295 -24.37 18.23 20.31
N GLY A 296 -24.35 18.84 19.12
CA GLY A 296 -23.82 18.20 17.92
C GLY A 296 -22.28 18.15 17.87
N PRO A 297 -21.70 17.31 17.00
CA PRO A 297 -20.25 17.19 16.85
C PRO A 297 -19.61 18.47 16.27
N LEU A 298 -18.28 18.50 16.17
CA LEU A 298 -17.64 19.51 15.33
C LEU A 298 -18.00 19.27 13.87
N VAL A 299 -18.22 20.36 13.12
CA VAL A 299 -18.58 20.33 11.70
C VAL A 299 -17.31 20.25 10.88
N ARG A 300 -17.23 19.24 10.00
CA ARG A 300 -16.15 19.15 9.03
C ARG A 300 -16.36 20.18 7.92
N VAL A 301 -15.31 20.93 7.60
CA VAL A 301 -15.29 21.92 6.51
C VAL A 301 -14.30 21.48 5.45
N LEU A 302 -14.78 21.43 4.21
CA LEU A 302 -13.97 21.18 3.03
C LEU A 302 -13.48 22.54 2.50
N TRP A 303 -12.23 22.85 2.82
CA TRP A 303 -11.57 24.07 2.34
C TRP A 303 -10.98 23.84 0.95
N PRO A 304 -10.99 24.85 0.06
CA PRO A 304 -10.20 24.82 -1.16
C PRO A 304 -8.74 24.51 -0.84
N SER A 305 -8.13 23.65 -1.67
CA SER A 305 -6.71 23.33 -1.60
C SER A 305 -6.03 23.90 -2.85
N PRO A 306 -5.33 25.04 -2.77
CA PRO A 306 -4.61 25.59 -3.91
C PRO A 306 -3.47 24.67 -4.40
N LYS A 307 -3.22 24.66 -5.72
CA LYS A 307 -2.07 23.95 -6.33
C LYS A 307 -0.77 24.77 -6.26
N ASP A 308 -0.85 26.02 -5.82
CA ASP A 308 0.29 26.90 -5.61
C ASP A 308 0.14 27.85 -4.41
N ASN A 309 1.22 28.56 -4.09
CA ASN A 309 1.31 29.54 -3.01
C ASN A 309 1.27 30.99 -3.51
N SER A 310 0.70 31.28 -4.70
CA SER A 310 0.65 32.64 -5.27
C SER A 310 -0.13 33.63 -4.40
N THR A 311 -1.15 33.14 -3.69
CA THR A 311 -2.03 33.94 -2.81
C THR A 311 -1.35 34.47 -1.56
N VAL A 312 -0.18 33.95 -1.20
CA VAL A 312 0.57 34.30 0.02
C VAL A 312 1.92 34.94 -0.29
N GLN A 313 2.16 35.43 -1.51
CA GLN A 313 3.45 36.03 -1.89
C GLN A 313 3.68 37.44 -1.31
N LYS A 314 2.66 38.04 -0.69
CA LYS A 314 2.74 39.36 -0.06
C LYS A 314 1.99 39.37 1.27
N ALA A 315 2.47 40.15 2.22
CA ALA A 315 1.76 40.37 3.48
C ALA A 315 0.42 41.08 3.23
N GLY A 316 -0.58 40.76 4.06
CA GLY A 316 -1.95 41.27 3.91
C GLY A 316 -2.99 40.30 4.46
N SER A 317 -4.24 40.49 4.06
CA SER A 317 -5.33 39.60 4.44
C SER A 317 -6.23 39.27 3.26
N TYR A 318 -6.73 38.03 3.24
CA TYR A 318 -7.70 37.56 2.26
C TYR A 318 -8.64 36.54 2.88
N THR A 319 -9.77 36.26 2.24
CA THR A 319 -10.76 35.30 2.71
C THR A 319 -10.79 34.05 1.83
N ILE A 320 -10.99 32.89 2.45
CA ILE A 320 -11.25 31.62 1.78
C ILE A 320 -12.64 31.14 2.18
N THR A 321 -13.44 30.73 1.20
CA THR A 321 -14.77 30.15 1.45
C THR A 321 -14.69 28.63 1.41
N GLY A 322 -15.09 27.98 2.50
CA GLY A 322 -15.23 26.52 2.58
C GLY A 322 -16.63 26.04 2.21
N LYS A 323 -16.79 24.72 2.09
CA LYS A 323 -18.09 24.04 1.94
C LYS A 323 -18.31 23.00 3.05
N VAL A 324 -19.56 22.74 3.40
CA VAL A 324 -19.95 21.65 4.32
C VAL A 324 -20.82 20.67 3.54
N ALA A 325 -20.37 19.42 3.44
CA ALA A 325 -21.03 18.37 2.64
C ALA A 325 -22.51 18.18 3.01
N GLY A 326 -23.36 18.07 2.00
CA GLY A 326 -24.82 17.95 2.16
C GLY A 326 -25.51 19.24 2.57
N THR A 327 -24.88 20.43 2.45
CA THR A 327 -25.47 21.69 2.91
C THR A 327 -25.07 22.88 2.02
N ASN A 328 -25.82 23.98 2.15
CA ASN A 328 -25.48 25.26 1.53
C ASN A 328 -24.60 26.17 2.42
N PHE A 329 -24.06 25.67 3.54
CA PHE A 329 -23.22 26.48 4.44
C PHE A 329 -21.86 26.81 3.81
N LYS A 330 -21.47 28.09 3.91
CA LYS A 330 -20.24 28.66 3.36
C LYS A 330 -19.39 29.30 4.45
N PRO A 331 -18.79 28.52 5.37
CA PRO A 331 -17.91 29.07 6.40
C PRO A 331 -16.73 29.83 5.75
N ILE A 332 -16.35 30.95 6.36
CA ILE A 332 -15.28 31.82 5.87
C ILE A 332 -14.06 31.66 6.77
N ALA A 333 -12.89 31.51 6.16
CA ALA A 333 -11.61 31.64 6.83
C ALA A 333 -10.97 32.99 6.45
N THR A 334 -10.73 33.85 7.43
CA THR A 334 -9.92 35.06 7.25
C THR A 334 -8.46 34.70 7.47
N VAL A 335 -7.64 34.85 6.44
CA VAL A 335 -6.20 34.54 6.46
C VAL A 335 -5.42 35.84 6.62
N HIS A 336 -4.54 35.90 7.61
CA HIS A 336 -3.58 36.97 7.81
C HIS A 336 -2.18 36.50 7.38
N VAL A 337 -1.62 37.09 6.34
CA VAL A 337 -0.27 36.81 5.84
C VAL A 337 0.70 37.80 6.47
N LEU A 338 1.56 37.32 7.35
CA LEU A 338 2.54 38.09 8.10
C LEU A 338 3.87 38.18 7.33
N GLN A 339 4.58 39.30 7.49
CA GLN A 339 5.88 39.53 6.83
C GLN A 339 6.98 38.62 7.39
N GLU A 340 7.03 38.45 8.71
CA GLU A 340 8.04 37.63 9.40
C GLU A 340 7.40 36.40 10.04
N LYS A 341 8.12 35.29 9.98
CA LYS A 341 7.72 34.03 10.60
C LYS A 341 8.47 33.81 11.90
N VAL A 342 7.75 33.47 12.96
CA VAL A 342 8.36 32.71 14.07
C VAL A 342 8.57 31.29 13.57
N THR A 343 9.82 30.95 13.25
CA THR A 343 10.16 29.61 12.75
C THR A 343 10.05 28.59 13.89
N TYR A 344 9.00 27.77 13.84
CA TYR A 344 8.87 26.62 14.73
C TYR A 344 9.94 25.57 14.39
N LYS A 345 10.87 25.34 15.32
CA LYS A 345 11.99 24.40 15.18
C LYS A 345 11.93 23.35 16.30
N PRO A 346 11.02 22.36 16.21
CA PRO A 346 10.84 21.39 17.26
C PRO A 346 12.11 20.56 17.46
N GLN A 347 12.47 20.31 18.71
CA GLN A 347 13.61 19.47 19.04
C GLN A 347 13.13 18.06 19.36
N GLU A 348 13.89 17.05 18.97
CA GLU A 348 13.61 15.68 19.37
C GLU A 348 13.66 15.57 20.90
N SER A 349 12.50 15.40 21.53
CA SER A 349 12.31 15.46 22.98
C SER A 349 12.13 14.07 23.60
N LEU A 350 11.78 13.08 22.79
CA LEU A 350 11.57 11.69 23.22
C LEU A 350 12.59 10.73 22.60
N ALA A 351 12.66 9.54 23.17
CA ALA A 351 13.35 8.36 22.65
C ALA A 351 12.41 7.15 22.75
N SER A 352 12.47 6.23 21.79
CA SER A 352 11.79 4.93 21.88
C SER A 352 12.55 3.99 22.82
N PHE A 353 11.84 3.01 23.37
CA PHE A 353 12.49 1.86 24.00
C PHE A 353 12.99 0.90 22.91
N ARG A 354 14.08 0.17 23.21
CA ARG A 354 14.52 -0.94 22.37
C ARG A 354 13.45 -2.04 22.38
N LEU A 355 13.39 -2.84 21.32
CA LEU A 355 12.29 -3.79 21.12
C LEU A 355 12.27 -4.88 22.21
N GLU A 356 13.44 -5.33 22.64
CA GLU A 356 13.68 -6.31 23.70
C GLU A 356 13.31 -5.80 25.09
N ALA A 357 13.19 -4.48 25.28
CA ALA A 357 12.79 -3.90 26.57
C ALA A 357 11.29 -4.04 26.82
N VAL A 358 10.49 -4.37 25.80
CA VAL A 358 9.03 -4.50 25.91
C VAL A 358 8.60 -5.89 25.46
N SER A 359 7.89 -6.61 26.31
CA SER A 359 7.30 -7.91 25.99
C SER A 359 5.78 -7.82 26.00
N LEU A 360 5.15 -8.35 24.95
CA LEU A 360 3.70 -8.59 24.95
C LEU A 360 3.39 -9.77 25.88
N VAL A 361 2.33 -9.65 26.68
CA VAL A 361 1.88 -10.70 27.61
C VAL A 361 0.40 -11.01 27.40
N LEU A 362 -0.06 -12.11 27.97
CA LEU A 362 -1.49 -12.47 27.97
C LEU A 362 -2.33 -11.37 28.65
N ASP A 363 -3.60 -11.29 28.28
CA ASP A 363 -4.54 -10.37 28.92
C ASP A 363 -4.90 -10.81 30.35
N THR A 364 -5.77 -10.05 31.02
CA THR A 364 -6.20 -10.36 32.40
C THR A 364 -7.03 -11.64 32.52
N HIS A 365 -7.57 -12.17 31.42
CA HIS A 365 -8.27 -13.46 31.35
C HIS A 365 -7.34 -14.63 31.01
N GLN A 366 -6.03 -14.39 30.90
CA GLN A 366 -5.03 -15.37 30.45
C GLN A 366 -5.22 -15.80 28.99
N GLU A 367 -5.81 -14.95 28.16
CA GLU A 367 -5.97 -15.18 26.72
C GLU A 367 -4.86 -14.48 25.92
N SER A 368 -4.49 -15.08 24.78
CA SER A 368 -3.67 -14.40 23.79
C SER A 368 -4.43 -13.21 23.21
N THR A 369 -3.77 -12.06 23.16
CA THR A 369 -4.31 -10.90 22.44
C THR A 369 -4.11 -11.07 20.94
N LYS A 370 -4.85 -10.31 20.13
CA LYS A 370 -4.65 -10.30 18.67
C LYS A 370 -3.22 -9.95 18.26
N PHE A 371 -2.53 -9.15 19.08
CA PHE A 371 -1.12 -8.83 18.89
C PHE A 371 -0.22 -10.07 19.03
N ILE A 372 -0.47 -10.90 20.05
CA ILE A 372 0.26 -12.16 20.27
C ILE A 372 -0.07 -13.15 19.16
N GLU A 373 -1.35 -13.34 18.84
CA GLU A 373 -1.78 -14.25 17.78
C GLU A 373 -1.11 -13.91 16.44
N ASN A 374 -1.17 -12.65 16.02
CA ASN A 374 -0.58 -12.23 14.76
C ASN A 374 0.96 -12.27 14.80
N ARG A 375 1.59 -11.86 15.91
CA ARG A 375 3.04 -12.02 16.09
C ARG A 375 3.45 -13.48 15.92
N ASP A 376 2.79 -14.39 16.61
CA ASP A 376 3.20 -15.80 16.67
C ASP A 376 3.02 -16.50 15.33
N LYS A 377 1.95 -16.21 14.57
CA LYS A 377 1.79 -16.68 13.18
C LYS A 377 3.03 -16.34 12.34
N PHE A 378 3.50 -15.09 12.43
CA PHE A 378 4.63 -14.62 11.64
C PHE A 378 5.97 -15.14 12.16
N ILE A 379 6.21 -15.07 13.47
CA ILE A 379 7.47 -15.51 14.09
C ILE A 379 7.68 -17.01 13.87
N ASN A 380 6.65 -17.83 14.08
CA ASN A 380 6.78 -19.28 13.93
C ASN A 380 7.02 -19.67 12.48
N THR A 381 6.36 -19.04 11.50
CA THR A 381 6.64 -19.30 10.09
C THR A 381 8.02 -18.78 9.68
N LEU A 382 8.41 -17.58 10.09
CA LEU A 382 9.75 -17.01 9.83
C LEU A 382 10.87 -17.92 10.36
N ALA A 383 10.73 -18.51 11.55
CA ALA A 383 11.72 -19.42 12.11
C ALA A 383 11.97 -20.66 11.22
N ASN A 384 10.94 -21.10 10.48
CA ASN A 384 10.98 -22.27 9.59
C ASN A 384 11.38 -21.95 8.15
N THR A 385 11.51 -20.67 7.77
CA THR A 385 11.95 -20.28 6.41
C THR A 385 13.37 -20.74 6.11
N ASN A 386 13.66 -21.05 4.84
CA ASN A 386 15.01 -21.32 4.37
C ASN A 386 15.73 -20.00 3.98
N PRO A 387 16.80 -19.57 4.69
CA PRO A 387 17.54 -18.37 4.33
C PRO A 387 18.12 -18.39 2.91
N ASP A 388 18.40 -19.58 2.36
CA ASP A 388 18.93 -19.69 1.00
C ASP A 388 17.94 -19.25 -0.07
N SER A 389 16.63 -19.36 0.17
CA SER A 389 15.62 -18.82 -0.74
C SER A 389 15.73 -17.30 -0.85
N PHE A 390 16.03 -16.61 0.25
CA PHE A 390 16.24 -15.16 0.28
C PHE A 390 17.61 -14.75 -0.26
N LEU A 391 18.57 -15.67 -0.39
CA LEU A 391 19.90 -15.40 -0.98
C LEU A 391 20.00 -15.85 -2.43
N TYR A 392 18.99 -16.57 -2.93
CA TYR A 392 19.00 -17.22 -4.23
C TYR A 392 19.34 -16.23 -5.35
N MET A 393 18.62 -15.11 -5.43
CA MET A 393 18.79 -14.13 -6.50
C MET A 393 20.10 -13.34 -6.42
N PHE A 394 20.69 -13.22 -5.22
CA PHE A 394 22.04 -12.67 -5.06
C PHE A 394 23.09 -13.62 -5.61
N ARG A 395 23.00 -14.92 -5.30
CA ARG A 395 23.90 -15.92 -5.87
C ARG A 395 23.74 -16.02 -7.39
N ASN A 396 22.51 -15.97 -7.89
CA ASN A 396 22.22 -15.93 -9.32
C ASN A 396 22.91 -14.74 -10.01
N ALA A 397 22.73 -13.51 -9.50
CA ALA A 397 23.37 -12.34 -10.08
C ALA A 397 24.90 -12.46 -10.09
N PHE A 398 25.49 -12.98 -9.02
CA PHE A 398 26.95 -13.17 -8.93
C PHE A 398 27.45 -14.47 -9.58
N GLY A 399 26.61 -15.16 -10.37
CA GLY A 399 26.98 -16.42 -11.05
C GLY A 399 27.46 -17.53 -10.11
N GLN A 400 27.03 -17.49 -8.84
CA GLN A 400 27.42 -18.46 -7.82
C GLN A 400 26.45 -19.66 -7.80
N PRO A 401 26.94 -20.88 -7.53
CA PRO A 401 26.08 -22.04 -7.41
C PRO A 401 25.13 -21.92 -6.22
N GLN A 402 23.92 -22.47 -6.37
CA GLN A 402 22.94 -22.54 -5.30
C GLN A 402 23.26 -23.71 -4.35
N PRO A 403 23.09 -23.55 -3.03
CA PRO A 403 23.13 -24.66 -2.10
C PRO A 403 22.06 -25.71 -2.41
N LYS A 404 22.31 -26.97 -2.03
CA LYS A 404 21.36 -28.07 -2.23
C LYS A 404 20.05 -27.78 -1.47
N GLY A 405 18.92 -27.83 -2.17
CA GLY A 405 17.60 -27.58 -1.58
C GLY A 405 17.21 -26.11 -1.47
N ALA A 406 18.00 -25.19 -2.01
CA ALA A 406 17.60 -23.80 -2.17
C ALA A 406 16.58 -23.66 -3.31
N GLU A 407 15.43 -23.06 -3.00
CA GLU A 407 14.37 -22.77 -3.96
C GLU A 407 14.20 -21.26 -4.11
N PRO A 408 14.03 -20.72 -5.33
CA PRO A 408 13.82 -19.29 -5.53
C PRO A 408 12.47 -18.85 -4.96
N LEU A 409 12.41 -17.59 -4.50
CA LEU A 409 11.14 -16.97 -4.12
C LEU A 409 10.29 -16.68 -5.36
N GLY A 410 8.96 -16.75 -5.20
CA GLY A 410 7.97 -16.41 -6.23
C GLY A 410 7.56 -14.94 -6.24
N VAL A 411 6.53 -14.65 -7.05
CA VAL A 411 5.92 -13.31 -7.18
C VAL A 411 6.93 -12.29 -7.72
N TRP A 412 7.29 -11.24 -6.97
CA TRP A 412 8.15 -10.16 -7.47
C TRP A 412 9.65 -10.39 -7.21
N ASP A 413 10.00 -11.53 -6.60
CA ASP A 413 11.39 -11.96 -6.37
C ASP A 413 11.83 -13.10 -7.31
N THR A 414 11.05 -13.38 -8.37
CA THR A 414 11.42 -14.38 -9.38
C THR A 414 12.63 -13.93 -10.21
N GLN A 415 13.24 -14.89 -10.92
CA GLN A 415 14.42 -14.67 -11.76
C GLN A 415 14.25 -13.49 -12.73
N GLU A 416 13.17 -13.45 -13.50
CA GLU A 416 12.98 -12.45 -14.56
C GLU A 416 12.45 -11.10 -14.02
N THR A 417 12.03 -11.03 -12.76
CA THR A 417 11.43 -9.82 -12.20
C THR A 417 12.50 -8.80 -11.79
N LYS A 418 12.29 -7.55 -12.22
CA LYS A 418 13.22 -6.43 -12.03
C LYS A 418 13.28 -5.87 -10.61
N LEU A 419 12.37 -6.28 -9.72
CA LEU A 419 12.34 -5.89 -8.31
C LEU A 419 13.09 -6.87 -7.38
N ARG A 420 13.53 -8.03 -7.90
CA ARG A 420 14.12 -9.12 -7.11
C ARG A 420 15.22 -8.66 -6.13
N GLY A 421 15.28 -9.30 -4.97
CA GLY A 421 16.13 -8.94 -3.83
C GLY A 421 15.45 -8.04 -2.80
N HIS A 422 14.26 -7.50 -3.09
CA HIS A 422 13.56 -6.65 -2.14
C HIS A 422 13.04 -7.44 -0.93
N ALA A 423 12.58 -8.68 -1.12
CA ALA A 423 12.19 -9.55 -0.01
C ALA A 423 13.35 -9.82 0.94
N THR A 424 14.56 -10.01 0.42
CA THR A 424 15.76 -10.23 1.22
C THR A 424 16.03 -9.10 2.20
N GLY A 425 15.86 -7.86 1.76
CA GLY A 425 16.00 -6.69 2.63
C GLY A 425 14.95 -6.65 3.74
N HIS A 426 13.68 -6.85 3.39
CA HIS A 426 12.59 -6.96 4.38
C HIS A 426 12.82 -8.13 5.36
N TYR A 427 13.31 -9.26 4.86
CA TYR A 427 13.62 -10.44 5.65
C TYR A 427 14.71 -10.17 6.67
N LEU A 428 15.80 -9.50 6.29
CA LEU A 428 16.87 -9.08 7.21
C LEU A 428 16.32 -8.22 8.36
N THR A 429 15.48 -7.23 8.05
CA THR A 429 14.80 -6.41 9.07
C THR A 429 13.89 -7.25 9.96
N ALA A 430 13.09 -8.14 9.38
CA ALA A 430 12.15 -8.98 10.12
C ALA A 430 12.85 -9.97 11.06
N ILE A 431 13.95 -10.61 10.64
CA ILE A 431 14.71 -11.52 11.51
C ILE A 431 15.49 -10.75 12.59
N ALA A 432 15.94 -9.52 12.34
CA ALA A 432 16.52 -8.65 13.36
C ALA A 432 15.48 -8.25 14.42
N GLN A 433 14.28 -7.88 13.99
CA GLN A 433 13.15 -7.58 14.88
C GLN A 433 12.69 -8.84 15.64
N ALA A 434 12.66 -10.00 14.98
CA ALA A 434 12.32 -11.27 15.62
C ALA A 434 13.36 -11.67 16.68
N TYR A 435 14.66 -11.52 16.39
CA TYR A 435 15.74 -11.73 17.37
C TYR A 435 15.56 -10.84 18.62
N ALA A 436 15.26 -9.56 18.43
CA ALA A 436 15.08 -8.62 19.54
C ALA A 436 13.78 -8.86 20.32
N SER A 437 12.69 -9.24 19.65
CA SER A 437 11.36 -9.41 20.27
C SER A 437 11.12 -10.78 20.92
N THR A 438 11.88 -11.81 20.53
CA THR A 438 11.74 -13.18 21.06
C THR A 438 12.61 -13.47 22.28
N GLY A 439 13.04 -12.45 23.03
CA GLY A 439 13.83 -12.65 24.25
C GLY A 439 13.19 -13.57 25.32
N TYR A 440 11.87 -13.79 25.24
CA TYR A 440 11.09 -14.72 26.06
C TYR A 440 11.25 -16.20 25.66
N ASP A 441 11.75 -16.49 24.46
CA ASP A 441 12.02 -17.82 23.92
C ASP A 441 13.45 -17.88 23.38
N LYS A 442 14.35 -18.49 24.15
CA LYS A 442 15.77 -18.55 23.81
C LYS A 442 16.08 -19.42 22.60
N ALA A 443 15.25 -20.41 22.30
CA ALA A 443 15.46 -21.25 21.12
C ALA A 443 15.11 -20.49 19.84
N LEU A 444 13.98 -19.77 19.85
CA LEU A 444 13.63 -18.86 18.73
C LEU A 444 14.67 -17.75 18.58
N GLN A 445 15.10 -17.14 19.68
CA GLN A 445 16.12 -16.08 19.63
C GLN A 445 17.44 -16.58 19.02
N GLU A 446 17.94 -17.77 19.40
CA GLU A 446 19.15 -18.34 18.79
C GLU A 446 18.93 -18.68 17.32
N ASN A 447 17.77 -19.24 16.95
CA ASN A 447 17.43 -19.51 15.55
C ASN A 447 17.53 -18.25 14.66
N PHE A 448 16.98 -17.12 15.11
CA PHE A 448 17.07 -15.86 14.35
C PHE A 448 18.48 -15.28 14.32
N LYS A 449 19.26 -15.46 15.40
CA LYS A 449 20.67 -15.09 15.42
C LYS A 449 21.46 -15.85 14.35
N ASP A 450 21.31 -17.18 14.29
CA ASP A 450 21.97 -18.03 13.28
C ASP A 450 21.59 -17.62 11.86
N LYS A 451 20.31 -17.34 11.62
CA LYS A 451 19.84 -16.83 10.32
C LYS A 451 20.46 -15.49 9.97
N MET A 452 20.52 -14.53 10.89
CA MET A 452 21.17 -13.23 10.66
C MET A 452 22.64 -13.40 10.31
N GLU A 453 23.38 -14.21 11.07
CA GLU A 453 24.79 -14.47 10.82
C GLU A 453 25.01 -15.11 9.45
N TYR A 454 24.20 -16.10 9.08
CA TYR A 454 24.30 -16.76 7.77
C TYR A 454 24.00 -15.81 6.59
N MET A 455 22.93 -15.03 6.70
CA MET A 455 22.55 -14.04 5.69
C MET A 455 23.66 -13.00 5.49
N VAL A 456 24.14 -12.41 6.58
CA VAL A 456 25.19 -11.38 6.54
C VAL A 456 26.50 -11.94 6.02
N ASN A 457 26.93 -13.14 6.46
CA ASN A 457 28.17 -13.74 5.97
C ASN A 457 28.14 -14.02 4.46
N THR A 458 26.99 -14.47 3.95
CA THR A 458 26.83 -14.70 2.50
C THR A 458 26.87 -13.38 1.73
N LEU A 459 26.07 -12.39 2.12
CA LEU A 459 26.05 -11.08 1.48
C LEU A 459 27.42 -10.38 1.55
N TYR A 460 28.10 -10.47 2.69
CA TYR A 460 29.46 -9.95 2.85
C TYR A 460 30.42 -10.59 1.84
N THR A 461 30.38 -11.92 1.70
CA THR A 461 31.25 -12.65 0.77
C THR A 461 31.00 -12.22 -0.68
N LEU A 462 29.72 -12.12 -1.09
CA LEU A 462 29.36 -11.66 -2.44
C LEU A 462 29.79 -10.20 -2.68
N ALA A 463 29.57 -9.32 -1.70
CA ALA A 463 29.96 -7.91 -1.81
C ALA A 463 31.48 -7.73 -1.99
N GLN A 464 32.31 -8.63 -1.44
CA GLN A 464 33.76 -8.59 -1.64
C GLN A 464 34.18 -8.94 -3.08
N LEU A 465 33.34 -9.63 -3.85
CA LEU A 465 33.64 -9.97 -5.24
C LEU A 465 33.49 -8.76 -6.17
N SER A 466 32.58 -7.84 -5.84
CA SER A 466 32.27 -6.73 -6.73
C SER A 466 33.44 -5.76 -6.87
N GLY A 467 33.78 -5.43 -8.12
CA GLY A 467 34.89 -4.55 -8.43
C GLY A 467 36.26 -5.11 -8.06
N ASN A 468 36.38 -6.42 -7.87
CA ASN A 468 37.64 -7.13 -7.61
C ASN A 468 37.76 -8.36 -8.53
N PRO A 469 38.95 -8.68 -9.06
CA PRO A 469 39.12 -9.85 -9.92
C PRO A 469 39.28 -11.13 -9.08
N THR A 470 38.74 -12.25 -9.57
CA THR A 470 38.96 -13.58 -8.96
C THR A 470 40.35 -14.16 -9.28
N GLU A 471 41.01 -13.65 -10.33
CA GLU A 471 42.36 -14.03 -10.75
C GLU A 471 43.25 -12.79 -10.88
N TYR A 472 44.50 -12.88 -10.43
CA TYR A 472 45.44 -11.75 -10.30
C TYR A 472 45.72 -10.95 -11.60
N HIS A 473 45.33 -11.46 -12.78
CA HIS A 473 45.62 -10.84 -14.09
C HIS A 473 44.39 -10.48 -14.94
N LYS A 474 43.16 -10.57 -14.40
CA LYS A 474 41.95 -10.16 -15.14
C LYS A 474 41.72 -8.66 -15.02
N ASN A 475 41.39 -8.02 -16.15
CA ASN A 475 40.88 -6.64 -16.16
C ASN A 475 39.57 -6.57 -15.35
N PHE A 476 39.44 -5.55 -14.50
CA PHE A 476 38.30 -5.35 -13.62
C PHE A 476 38.01 -3.85 -13.45
N VAL A 477 36.84 -3.51 -12.93
CA VAL A 477 36.42 -2.12 -12.69
C VAL A 477 35.99 -1.96 -11.23
N ALA A 478 36.89 -1.40 -10.41
CA ALA A 478 36.60 -1.01 -9.03
C ALA A 478 35.86 0.33 -8.91
N ASP A 479 36.02 1.20 -9.90
CA ASP A 479 35.40 2.52 -9.92
C ASP A 479 33.92 2.41 -10.30
N ALA A 480 33.04 2.69 -9.33
CA ALA A 480 31.59 2.61 -9.51
C ALA A 480 31.06 3.49 -10.63
N THR A 481 31.78 4.55 -11.05
CA THR A 481 31.34 5.44 -12.14
C THR A 481 31.75 4.95 -13.53
N LYS A 482 32.55 3.88 -13.63
CA LYS A 482 33.12 3.36 -14.88
C LYS A 482 32.61 1.98 -15.26
N VAL A 483 31.55 1.50 -14.62
CA VAL A 483 30.91 0.23 -14.93
C VAL A 483 30.58 0.17 -16.44
N PRO A 484 31.10 -0.80 -17.20
CA PRO A 484 30.83 -0.92 -18.63
C PRO A 484 29.52 -1.66 -18.90
N PRO A 485 28.90 -1.50 -20.08
CA PRO A 485 27.86 -2.41 -20.56
C PRO A 485 28.32 -3.87 -20.57
N GLY A 486 27.37 -4.81 -20.56
CA GLY A 486 27.69 -6.24 -20.58
C GLY A 486 28.44 -6.64 -21.85
N LYS A 487 29.27 -7.70 -21.75
CA LYS A 487 30.05 -8.18 -22.90
C LYS A 487 29.12 -8.52 -24.07
N GLY A 488 29.41 -7.94 -25.24
CA GLY A 488 28.62 -8.17 -26.46
C GLY A 488 27.35 -7.33 -26.57
N ARG A 489 27.08 -6.45 -25.58
CA ARG A 489 25.96 -5.52 -25.60
C ARG A 489 26.42 -4.14 -26.05
N ALA A 490 25.57 -3.46 -26.82
CA ALA A 490 25.85 -2.10 -27.29
C ALA A 490 25.62 -1.04 -26.19
N ASP A 491 24.70 -1.30 -25.26
CA ASP A 491 24.33 -0.41 -24.15
C ASP A 491 23.90 -1.24 -22.92
N PHE A 492 23.53 -0.57 -21.82
CA PHE A 492 22.92 -1.19 -20.64
C PHE A 492 21.49 -1.64 -20.93
N ASP A 493 21.14 -2.81 -20.45
CA ASP A 493 19.78 -3.34 -20.46
C ASP A 493 19.50 -4.08 -19.16
N SER A 494 18.22 -4.28 -18.87
CA SER A 494 17.71 -4.97 -17.69
C SER A 494 17.23 -6.39 -18.00
N ASP A 495 17.86 -7.06 -18.98
CA ASP A 495 17.58 -8.47 -19.26
C ASP A 495 18.09 -9.36 -18.12
N LEU A 496 17.15 -9.96 -17.39
CA LEU A 496 17.36 -10.83 -16.25
C LEU A 496 17.02 -12.31 -16.56
N SER A 497 16.76 -12.65 -17.83
CA SER A 497 16.55 -14.03 -18.27
C SER A 497 17.78 -14.91 -17.97
N GLU A 498 17.61 -16.23 -17.96
CA GLU A 498 18.70 -17.17 -17.64
C GLU A 498 19.89 -17.02 -18.61
N GLU A 499 19.61 -16.83 -19.91
CA GLU A 499 20.62 -16.62 -20.94
C GLU A 499 21.10 -15.17 -21.00
N GLY A 500 20.24 -14.22 -20.62
CA GLY A 500 20.50 -12.79 -20.73
C GLY A 500 21.38 -12.25 -19.63
N ILE A 501 21.13 -12.62 -18.37
CA ILE A 501 21.76 -11.98 -17.21
C ILE A 501 23.29 -12.01 -17.25
N ARG A 502 23.92 -10.83 -17.09
CA ARG A 502 25.37 -10.73 -16.95
C ARG A 502 25.83 -11.06 -15.52
N THR A 503 26.97 -11.73 -15.40
CA THR A 503 27.55 -12.18 -14.12
C THR A 503 29.02 -11.74 -13.95
N ASP A 504 29.44 -10.69 -14.66
CA ASP A 504 30.78 -10.14 -14.64
C ASP A 504 31.01 -9.16 -13.47
N TYR A 505 30.67 -9.59 -12.25
CA TYR A 505 30.65 -8.77 -11.04
C TYR A 505 31.95 -8.04 -10.70
N TRP A 506 33.10 -8.54 -11.18
CA TRP A 506 34.39 -7.85 -11.06
C TRP A 506 34.40 -6.49 -11.78
N ASN A 507 33.41 -6.19 -12.63
CA ASN A 507 33.24 -4.91 -13.33
C ASN A 507 32.19 -3.97 -12.72
N TRP A 508 31.51 -4.34 -11.63
CA TRP A 508 30.35 -3.58 -11.12
C TRP A 508 30.71 -2.47 -10.11
N GLY A 509 32.00 -2.24 -9.88
CA GLY A 509 32.48 -1.27 -8.89
C GLY A 509 32.56 -1.87 -7.48
N LYS A 510 33.51 -1.39 -6.69
CA LYS A 510 33.73 -1.87 -5.32
C LYS A 510 32.55 -1.49 -4.42
N GLY A 511 32.12 -2.43 -3.59
CA GLY A 511 31.03 -2.22 -2.62
C GLY A 511 29.62 -2.40 -3.17
N TYR A 512 29.47 -2.68 -4.48
CA TYR A 512 28.17 -3.00 -5.06
C TYR A 512 27.69 -4.38 -4.61
N ILE A 513 26.43 -4.43 -4.18
CA ILE A 513 25.70 -5.68 -4.01
C ILE A 513 24.20 -5.42 -4.21
N SER A 514 23.59 -6.24 -5.04
CA SER A 514 22.14 -6.35 -5.24
C SER A 514 21.85 -7.75 -5.76
N ALA A 515 20.57 -8.09 -5.88
CA ALA A 515 20.13 -9.33 -6.48
C ALA A 515 20.09 -9.26 -8.02
N TYR A 516 20.60 -8.21 -8.65
CA TYR A 516 20.73 -8.05 -10.11
C TYR A 516 21.97 -7.21 -10.44
N PRO A 517 22.41 -7.15 -11.71
CA PRO A 517 23.52 -6.30 -12.16
C PRO A 517 23.22 -4.78 -12.04
N PRO A 518 24.23 -3.90 -12.00
CA PRO A 518 24.05 -2.45 -11.77
C PRO A 518 23.27 -1.72 -12.87
N ASP A 519 23.02 -2.36 -14.01
CA ASP A 519 22.46 -1.81 -15.24
C ASP A 519 21.17 -1.00 -14.98
N GLN A 520 20.24 -1.49 -14.13
CA GLN A 520 19.00 -0.75 -13.82
C GLN A 520 19.26 0.64 -13.20
N PHE A 521 20.29 0.78 -12.36
CA PHE A 521 20.65 2.06 -11.75
C PHE A 521 21.16 3.02 -12.83
N ILE A 522 22.02 2.54 -13.72
CA ILE A 522 22.63 3.31 -14.80
C ILE A 522 21.57 3.72 -15.84
N MET A 523 20.67 2.80 -16.17
CA MET A 523 19.52 3.08 -17.04
C MET A 523 18.61 4.16 -16.45
N LEU A 524 18.38 4.18 -15.13
CA LEU A 524 17.61 5.25 -14.47
C LEU A 524 18.30 6.61 -14.63
N GLU A 525 19.63 6.67 -14.48
CA GLU A 525 20.43 7.89 -14.71
C GLU A 525 20.29 8.42 -16.15
N HIS A 526 20.07 7.51 -17.11
CA HIS A 526 19.79 7.82 -18.51
C HIS A 526 18.29 7.98 -18.83
N GLY A 527 17.42 7.92 -17.82
CA GLY A 527 16.00 8.23 -17.96
C GLY A 527 15.10 7.06 -18.38
N ALA A 528 15.48 5.82 -18.09
CA ALA A 528 14.61 4.66 -18.25
C ALA A 528 13.30 4.80 -17.46
N THR A 529 12.25 4.16 -17.96
CA THR A 529 10.90 4.18 -17.38
C THR A 529 10.55 2.84 -16.74
N TYR A 530 9.45 2.83 -15.98
CA TYR A 530 8.94 1.62 -15.36
C TYR A 530 8.37 0.64 -16.39
N GLY A 531 8.64 -0.65 -16.21
CA GLY A 531 8.00 -1.74 -16.96
C GLY A 531 8.84 -3.01 -17.03
N GLY A 532 8.33 -4.01 -17.77
CA GLY A 532 8.90 -5.36 -17.85
C GLY A 532 9.93 -5.58 -18.96
N GLN A 533 10.07 -4.66 -19.92
CA GLN A 533 10.95 -4.84 -21.08
C GLN A 533 12.45 -4.67 -20.74
N PRO A 534 13.40 -5.23 -21.50
CA PRO A 534 14.84 -5.04 -21.28
C PRO A 534 15.32 -3.58 -21.32
N THR A 535 14.56 -2.67 -21.93
CA THR A 535 14.84 -1.23 -21.95
C THR A 535 14.17 -0.46 -20.80
N GLN A 536 13.41 -1.15 -19.94
CA GLN A 536 12.67 -0.61 -18.81
C GLN A 536 13.24 -1.15 -17.49
N ILE A 537 12.87 -0.55 -16.37
CA ILE A 537 13.40 -0.90 -15.03
C ILE A 537 12.29 -0.98 -13.99
N TRP A 538 12.60 -1.49 -12.80
CA TRP A 538 11.67 -1.45 -11.67
C TRP A 538 12.37 -1.04 -10.38
N ALA A 539 12.17 0.22 -9.98
CA ALA A 539 12.51 0.78 -8.66
C ALA A 539 13.87 0.33 -8.06
N PRO A 540 15.02 0.52 -8.74
CA PRO A 540 16.27 -0.10 -8.30
C PRO A 540 16.75 0.41 -6.93
N TYR A 541 16.53 1.69 -6.64
CA TYR A 541 16.86 2.28 -5.34
C TYR A 541 15.90 1.86 -4.22
N TYR A 542 14.65 1.48 -4.53
CA TYR A 542 13.73 0.88 -3.54
C TYR A 542 14.27 -0.44 -3.01
N THR A 543 14.75 -1.32 -3.91
CA THR A 543 15.32 -2.62 -3.54
C THR A 543 16.58 -2.41 -2.71
N LEU A 544 17.46 -1.51 -3.16
CA LEU A 544 18.70 -1.18 -2.44
C LEU A 544 18.42 -0.64 -1.04
N HIS A 545 17.39 0.20 -0.88
CA HIS A 545 16.94 0.69 0.42
C HIS A 545 16.58 -0.46 1.38
N LYS A 546 15.84 -1.49 0.93
CA LYS A 546 15.45 -2.59 1.83
C LYS A 546 16.68 -3.35 2.33
N ILE A 547 17.62 -3.64 1.44
CA ILE A 547 18.84 -4.36 1.77
C ILE A 547 19.67 -3.54 2.77
N LEU A 548 19.84 -2.24 2.49
CA LEU A 548 20.60 -1.34 3.35
C LEU A 548 19.96 -1.18 4.74
N ALA A 549 18.64 -0.99 4.79
CA ALA A 549 17.89 -0.91 6.05
C ALA A 549 18.02 -2.21 6.87
N GLY A 550 17.84 -3.36 6.22
CA GLY A 550 17.95 -4.67 6.87
C GLY A 550 19.34 -4.96 7.42
N LEU A 551 20.41 -4.61 6.70
CA LEU A 551 21.78 -4.75 7.19
C LEU A 551 22.05 -3.87 8.41
N MET A 552 21.57 -2.62 8.41
CA MET A 552 21.68 -1.73 9.57
C MET A 552 20.84 -2.21 10.76
N ASP A 553 19.66 -2.78 10.51
CA ASP A 553 18.84 -3.38 11.57
C ASP A 553 19.57 -4.56 12.23
N VAL A 554 20.19 -5.44 11.45
CA VAL A 554 21.02 -6.53 11.98
C VAL A 554 22.18 -5.97 12.81
N TYR A 555 22.90 -4.95 12.31
CA TYR A 555 24.00 -4.34 13.05
C TYR A 555 23.53 -3.75 14.39
N GLU A 556 22.44 -2.99 14.41
CA GLU A 556 21.98 -2.33 15.64
C GLU A 556 21.53 -3.31 16.73
N VAL A 557 20.96 -4.47 16.36
CA VAL A 557 20.51 -5.46 17.36
C VAL A 557 21.59 -6.45 17.79
N SER A 558 22.62 -6.68 16.95
CA SER A 558 23.62 -7.74 17.18
C SER A 558 25.06 -7.26 17.31
N GLY A 559 25.39 -6.05 16.83
CA GLY A 559 26.76 -5.56 16.69
C GLY A 559 27.55 -6.23 15.56
N ASN A 560 26.89 -6.83 14.57
CA ASN A 560 27.57 -7.52 13.47
C ASN A 560 28.27 -6.54 12.52
N GLU A 561 29.58 -6.36 12.71
CA GLU A 561 30.42 -5.44 11.92
C GLU A 561 30.46 -5.74 10.42
N LYS A 562 30.27 -7.01 10.01
CA LYS A 562 30.19 -7.34 8.58
C LYS A 562 28.92 -6.75 7.96
N ALA A 563 27.81 -6.71 8.69
CA ALA A 563 26.58 -6.09 8.20
C ALA A 563 26.79 -4.59 7.96
N LEU A 564 27.43 -3.89 8.90
CA LEU A 564 27.79 -2.48 8.75
C LEU A 564 28.76 -2.28 7.58
N THR A 565 29.78 -3.13 7.45
CA THR A 565 30.77 -3.04 6.35
C THR A 565 30.10 -3.15 4.97
N VAL A 566 29.12 -4.06 4.81
CA VAL A 566 28.36 -4.17 3.55
C VAL A 566 27.52 -2.93 3.33
N ALA A 567 26.83 -2.42 4.36
CA ALA A 567 26.03 -1.20 4.29
C ALA A 567 26.88 0.02 3.87
N GLU A 568 28.08 0.17 4.44
CA GLU A 568 29.05 1.21 4.06
C GLU A 568 29.51 1.04 2.61
N GLY A 569 29.82 -0.18 2.18
CA GLY A 569 30.16 -0.49 0.79
C GLY A 569 29.08 -0.05 -0.19
N MET A 570 27.82 -0.38 0.10
CA MET A 570 26.66 0.05 -0.68
C MET A 570 26.52 1.58 -0.69
N GLY A 571 26.61 2.22 0.48
CA GLY A 571 26.52 3.68 0.60
C GLY A 571 27.63 4.40 -0.17
N ASN A 572 28.85 3.87 -0.16
CA ASN A 572 29.99 4.37 -0.93
C ASN A 572 29.75 4.27 -2.43
N TRP A 573 29.23 3.12 -2.90
CA TRP A 573 28.91 2.91 -4.31
C TRP A 573 27.84 3.90 -4.79
N VAL A 574 26.78 4.09 -4.01
CA VAL A 574 25.70 5.06 -4.30
C VAL A 574 26.25 6.48 -4.33
N HIS A 575 27.03 6.87 -3.32
CA HIS A 575 27.65 8.19 -3.25
C HIS A 575 28.52 8.46 -4.49
N ALA A 576 29.38 7.51 -4.86
CA ALA A 576 30.29 7.65 -5.99
C ALA A 576 29.55 7.94 -7.29
N ARG A 577 28.40 7.29 -7.53
CA ARG A 577 27.59 7.51 -8.73
C ARG A 577 26.75 8.79 -8.66
N LEU A 578 25.88 8.90 -7.65
CA LEU A 578 24.91 10.00 -7.58
C LEU A 578 25.57 11.38 -7.44
N SER A 579 26.76 11.46 -6.83
CA SER A 579 27.49 12.72 -6.69
C SER A 579 27.97 13.31 -8.03
N GLN A 580 27.99 12.51 -9.10
CA GLN A 580 28.38 12.97 -10.44
C GLN A 580 27.20 13.51 -11.25
N LEU A 581 25.97 13.30 -10.79
CA LEU A 581 24.78 13.62 -11.57
C LEU A 581 24.39 15.10 -11.41
N PRO A 582 24.04 15.79 -12.51
CA PRO A 582 23.44 17.12 -12.44
C PRO A 582 22.13 17.11 -11.64
N THR A 583 21.84 18.20 -10.94
CA THR A 583 20.58 18.36 -10.19
C THR A 583 19.34 18.14 -11.06
N GLU A 584 19.36 18.58 -12.33
CA GLU A 584 18.25 18.36 -13.25
C GLU A 584 17.99 16.86 -13.52
N THR A 585 19.05 16.06 -13.62
CA THR A 585 18.94 14.60 -13.78
C THR A 585 18.31 13.97 -12.54
N LEU A 586 18.77 14.35 -11.33
CA LEU A 586 18.19 13.88 -10.07
C LEU A 586 16.69 14.24 -9.96
N ILE A 587 16.32 15.48 -10.31
CA ILE A 587 14.92 15.91 -10.36
C ILE A 587 14.12 15.02 -11.31
N LYS A 588 14.64 14.75 -12.52
CA LYS A 588 13.96 13.87 -13.49
C LYS A 588 13.84 12.44 -12.98
N MET A 589 14.87 11.89 -12.32
CA MET A 589 14.85 10.54 -11.77
C MET A 589 13.76 10.39 -10.71
N TRP A 590 13.77 11.22 -9.68
CA TRP A 590 12.89 11.08 -8.50
C TRP A 590 11.42 11.39 -8.78
N ASN A 591 11.13 12.07 -9.88
CA ASN A 591 9.76 12.35 -10.34
C ASN A 591 9.18 11.26 -11.26
N ARG A 592 9.93 10.23 -11.63
CA ARG A 592 9.42 9.13 -12.46
C ARG A 592 8.54 8.20 -11.63
N TYR A 593 7.37 7.88 -12.17
CA TYR A 593 6.48 6.86 -11.62
C TYR A 593 7.20 5.51 -11.54
N ILE A 594 7.29 4.95 -10.33
CA ILE A 594 7.90 3.66 -9.94
C ILE A 594 9.38 3.47 -10.31
N ALA A 595 9.83 3.74 -11.53
CA ALA A 595 11.24 3.69 -11.91
C ALA A 595 12.11 4.60 -11.02
N GLY A 596 11.59 5.77 -10.66
CA GLY A 596 12.21 6.73 -9.75
C GLY A 596 12.01 6.42 -8.26
N GLU A 597 11.30 5.34 -7.91
CA GLU A 597 11.05 4.99 -6.52
C GLU A 597 12.36 4.55 -5.84
N PHE A 598 12.71 5.27 -4.77
CA PHE A 598 13.89 4.99 -3.96
C PHE A 598 13.54 4.55 -2.54
N GLY A 599 12.25 4.31 -2.24
CA GLY A 599 11.78 4.09 -0.88
C GLY A 599 12.30 5.15 0.09
N GLY A 600 12.98 4.73 1.16
CA GLY A 600 13.61 5.59 2.16
C GLY A 600 15.13 5.64 2.02
N MET A 601 15.70 5.72 0.81
CA MET A 601 17.16 5.86 0.66
C MET A 601 17.70 7.10 1.39
N ASN A 602 16.98 8.22 1.38
CA ASN A 602 17.35 9.40 2.20
C ASN A 602 17.35 9.07 3.71
N GLU A 603 16.35 8.32 4.19
CA GLU A 603 16.31 7.80 5.56
C GLU A 603 17.53 6.91 5.88
N ALA A 604 17.82 5.96 4.99
CA ALA A 604 18.87 4.97 5.19
C ALA A 604 20.27 5.62 5.18
N MET A 605 20.51 6.57 4.28
CA MET A 605 21.79 7.28 4.21
C MET A 605 21.98 8.23 5.40
N ALA A 606 20.93 8.90 5.89
CA ALA A 606 20.97 9.68 7.12
C ALA A 606 21.24 8.79 8.35
N ARG A 607 20.59 7.61 8.42
CA ARG A 607 20.88 6.61 9.45
C ARG A 607 22.31 6.09 9.39
N LEU A 608 22.84 5.81 8.21
CA LEU A 608 24.23 5.36 8.05
C LEU A 608 25.23 6.44 8.50
N TYR A 609 24.94 7.73 8.26
CA TYR A 609 25.70 8.83 8.85
C TYR A 609 25.72 8.78 10.38
N ARG A 610 24.59 8.51 11.04
CA ARG A 610 24.55 8.40 12.51
C ARG A 610 25.35 7.21 13.05
N LEU A 611 25.39 6.10 12.30
CA LEU A 611 26.12 4.90 12.71
C LEU A 611 27.64 5.05 12.54
N THR A 612 28.10 5.79 11.53
CA THR A 612 29.51 5.85 11.13
C THR A 612 30.20 7.18 11.45
N GLY A 613 29.43 8.27 11.56
CA GLY A 613 29.94 9.64 11.64
C GLY A 613 30.46 10.22 10.31
N GLU A 614 30.36 9.48 9.20
CA GLU A 614 30.89 9.91 7.90
C GLU A 614 29.94 10.86 7.16
N LYS A 615 30.33 12.14 7.05
CA LYS A 615 29.50 13.21 6.47
C LYS A 615 29.02 12.94 5.05
N LYS A 616 29.80 12.23 4.23
CA LYS A 616 29.44 11.87 2.85
C LYS A 616 28.10 11.14 2.76
N TYR A 617 27.70 10.38 3.78
CA TYR A 617 26.41 9.68 3.78
C TYR A 617 25.25 10.66 3.97
N LEU A 618 25.40 11.69 4.82
CA LEU A 618 24.39 12.75 4.94
C LEU A 618 24.30 13.61 3.66
N GLU A 619 25.44 13.88 3.02
CA GLU A 619 25.48 14.54 1.71
C GLU A 619 24.77 13.70 0.65
N THR A 620 24.97 12.39 0.66
CA THR A 620 24.30 11.44 -0.24
C THR A 620 22.80 11.37 0.04
N ALA A 621 22.38 11.41 1.30
CA ALA A 621 20.97 11.43 1.68
C ALA A 621 20.25 12.63 1.03
N LYS A 622 20.91 13.79 0.95
CA LYS A 622 20.38 14.98 0.27
C LYS A 622 20.25 14.80 -1.26
N LEU A 623 21.06 13.96 -1.90
CA LEU A 623 20.93 13.68 -3.34
C LEU A 623 19.61 12.95 -3.68
N PHE A 624 18.96 12.35 -2.69
CA PHE A 624 17.63 11.75 -2.80
C PHE A 624 16.49 12.72 -2.48
N ASP A 625 16.75 14.02 -2.32
CA ASP A 625 15.68 14.99 -2.16
C ASP A 625 14.78 14.99 -3.41
N ASN A 626 13.52 14.64 -3.20
CA ASN A 626 12.51 14.78 -4.23
C ASN A 626 12.09 16.25 -4.32
N ILE A 627 12.97 17.07 -4.94
CA ILE A 627 12.88 18.53 -4.95
C ILE A 627 11.50 19.02 -5.41
N LYS A 628 10.89 18.39 -6.43
CA LYS A 628 9.57 18.81 -6.94
C LYS A 628 8.46 18.58 -5.91
N VAL A 629 8.46 17.45 -5.22
CA VAL A 629 7.45 17.15 -4.18
C VAL A 629 7.72 17.97 -2.91
N PHE A 630 8.96 17.99 -2.44
CA PHE A 630 9.32 18.61 -1.15
C PHE A 630 9.31 20.14 -1.21
N PHE A 631 9.89 20.70 -2.28
CA PHE A 631 10.26 22.11 -2.37
C PHE A 631 9.69 22.82 -3.62
N GLY A 632 9.02 22.07 -4.51
CA GLY A 632 8.46 22.54 -5.77
C GLY A 632 9.50 22.75 -6.88
N ASP A 633 10.63 23.34 -6.54
CA ASP A 633 11.75 23.63 -7.45
C ASP A 633 13.09 23.67 -6.71
N ALA A 634 14.18 23.78 -7.46
CA ALA A 634 15.54 23.82 -6.92
C ALA A 634 15.84 25.11 -6.12
N GLN A 635 14.97 26.12 -6.16
CA GLN A 635 15.06 27.36 -5.39
C GLN A 635 14.22 27.29 -4.10
N HIS A 636 13.50 26.19 -3.87
CA HIS A 636 12.63 25.94 -2.74
C HIS A 636 11.52 27.00 -2.59
N SER A 637 10.95 27.45 -3.71
CA SER A 637 9.93 28.50 -3.72
C SER A 637 8.51 28.01 -3.39
N HIS A 638 8.28 26.69 -3.42
CA HIS A 638 6.96 26.03 -3.36
C HIS A 638 7.05 24.71 -2.57
N GLY A 639 6.16 23.74 -2.82
CA GLY A 639 6.22 22.39 -2.32
C GLY A 639 5.57 22.19 -0.95
N LEU A 640 5.70 20.96 -0.45
CA LEU A 640 5.27 20.59 0.89
C LEU A 640 5.91 21.46 1.98
N ALA A 641 7.16 21.91 1.80
CA ALA A 641 7.82 22.83 2.71
C ALA A 641 7.05 24.15 2.90
N LYS A 642 6.30 24.58 1.87
CA LYS A 642 5.44 25.77 1.89
C LYS A 642 3.95 25.44 2.07
N ASN A 643 3.65 24.24 2.55
CA ASN A 643 2.30 23.72 2.79
C ASN A 643 1.43 23.62 1.52
N VAL A 644 2.06 23.53 0.33
CA VAL A 644 1.37 23.22 -0.92
C VAL A 644 1.21 21.71 -1.05
N ASP A 645 0.05 21.26 -1.51
CA ASP A 645 -0.25 19.84 -1.70
C ASP A 645 0.24 19.37 -3.07
N THR A 646 1.50 18.94 -3.13
CA THR A 646 2.22 18.51 -4.33
C THR A 646 2.22 16.99 -4.54
N PHE A 647 1.52 16.21 -3.70
CA PHE A 647 1.47 14.75 -3.80
C PHE A 647 0.12 14.19 -4.28
N ARG A 648 -0.76 15.07 -4.75
CA ARG A 648 -2.02 14.76 -5.43
C ARG A 648 -1.82 13.73 -6.55
N GLY A 649 -2.64 12.67 -6.56
CA GLY A 649 -2.58 11.65 -7.61
C GLY A 649 -1.31 10.79 -7.62
N LEU A 650 -0.34 11.05 -6.74
CA LEU A 650 0.91 10.31 -6.73
C LEU A 650 0.74 8.96 -6.03
N HIS A 651 1.57 7.99 -6.44
CA HIS A 651 1.64 6.68 -5.79
C HIS A 651 1.98 6.84 -4.31
N ALA A 652 1.12 6.36 -3.42
CA ALA A 652 1.23 6.67 -2.00
C ALA A 652 2.50 6.10 -1.38
N ASN A 653 2.72 4.79 -1.55
CA ASN A 653 3.85 4.12 -0.91
C ASN A 653 5.22 4.45 -1.53
N GLN A 654 5.30 4.90 -2.79
CA GLN A 654 6.51 5.47 -3.36
C GLN A 654 6.96 6.73 -2.58
N HIS A 655 6.02 7.55 -2.11
CA HIS A 655 6.31 8.88 -1.56
C HIS A 655 6.37 8.91 -0.03
N ILE A 656 5.53 8.15 0.70
CA ILE A 656 5.51 8.20 2.18
C ILE A 656 6.90 7.89 2.81
N PRO A 657 7.68 6.88 2.37
CA PRO A 657 9.03 6.63 2.88
C PRO A 657 10.00 7.79 2.63
N GLN A 658 9.85 8.51 1.52
CA GLN A 658 10.68 9.69 1.22
C GLN A 658 10.42 10.79 2.26
N ILE A 659 9.16 10.94 2.70
CA ILE A 659 8.75 11.88 3.76
C ILE A 659 9.30 11.46 5.12
N VAL A 660 9.32 10.16 5.42
CA VAL A 660 10.02 9.63 6.61
C VAL A 660 11.50 10.04 6.57
N GLY A 661 12.15 9.88 5.42
CA GLY A 661 13.53 10.30 5.23
C GLY A 661 13.75 11.80 5.33
N ALA A 662 12.79 12.64 4.91
CA ALA A 662 12.85 14.09 5.16
C ALA A 662 12.91 14.37 6.68
N LEU A 663 12.07 13.71 7.49
CA LEU A 663 12.14 13.88 8.94
C LEU A 663 13.48 13.42 9.54
N GLU A 664 14.09 12.36 8.98
CA GLU A 664 15.44 11.94 9.39
C GLU A 664 16.53 12.94 8.95
N MET A 665 16.40 13.56 7.77
CA MET A 665 17.27 14.67 7.37
C MET A 665 17.13 15.86 8.34
N TYR A 666 15.93 16.15 8.84
CA TYR A 666 15.76 17.16 9.88
C TYR A 666 16.46 16.76 11.19
N ARG A 667 16.38 15.49 11.59
CA ARG A 667 17.03 14.96 12.81
C ARG A 667 18.53 15.27 12.80
N ASP A 668 19.19 15.09 11.66
CA ASP A 668 20.66 15.15 11.57
C ASP A 668 21.19 16.50 11.08
N ALA A 669 20.47 17.19 10.20
CA ALA A 669 20.89 18.48 9.63
C ALA A 669 20.23 19.70 10.29
N ALA A 670 19.15 19.50 11.05
CA ALA A 670 18.37 20.57 11.70
C ALA A 670 17.85 21.67 10.75
N ILE A 671 17.65 21.34 9.48
CA ILE A 671 17.08 22.21 8.42
C ILE A 671 15.55 22.14 8.49
N VAL A 672 14.94 23.24 8.94
CA VAL A 672 13.50 23.32 9.27
C VAL A 672 12.55 22.99 8.11
N GLU A 673 12.98 23.17 6.86
CA GLU A 673 12.14 22.86 5.70
C GLU A 673 11.81 21.37 5.62
N TYR A 674 12.73 20.48 6.00
CA TYR A 674 12.46 19.05 6.05
C TYR A 674 11.43 18.67 7.11
N PHE A 675 11.46 19.32 8.29
CA PHE A 675 10.40 19.13 9.29
C PHE A 675 9.05 19.61 8.74
N ALA A 676 9.04 20.77 8.08
CA ALA A 676 7.82 21.31 7.46
C ALA A 676 7.26 20.36 6.38
N VAL A 677 8.12 19.73 5.57
CA VAL A 677 7.71 18.69 4.60
C VAL A 677 6.99 17.54 5.32
N ALA A 678 7.61 16.97 6.35
CA ALA A 678 7.05 15.85 7.10
C ALA A 678 5.73 16.18 7.82
N ASP A 679 5.70 17.31 8.53
CA ASP A 679 4.52 17.73 9.29
C ASP A 679 3.36 18.16 8.38
N ASN A 680 3.63 18.91 7.29
CA ASN A 680 2.58 19.31 6.34
C ASN A 680 2.02 18.11 5.59
N PHE A 681 2.88 17.17 5.16
CA PHE A 681 2.44 15.92 4.53
C PHE A 681 1.52 15.15 5.48
N TRP A 682 1.99 14.82 6.69
CA TRP A 682 1.19 14.05 7.65
C TRP A 682 -0.15 14.72 7.95
N TYR A 683 -0.15 16.03 8.17
CA TYR A 683 -1.38 16.79 8.44
C TYR A 683 -2.37 16.70 7.27
N LYS A 684 -1.91 16.89 6.03
CA LYS A 684 -2.78 16.79 4.84
C LYS A 684 -3.25 15.36 4.63
N THR A 685 -2.36 14.37 4.68
CA THR A 685 -2.69 12.97 4.47
C THR A 685 -3.74 12.48 5.47
N LYS A 686 -3.53 12.70 6.78
CA LYS A 686 -4.47 12.28 7.83
C LYS A 686 -5.85 12.95 7.67
N ASN A 687 -5.90 14.19 7.20
CA ASN A 687 -7.14 14.95 7.18
C ASN A 687 -7.88 14.88 5.84
N ASP A 688 -7.18 14.79 4.71
CA ASP A 688 -7.73 14.99 3.37
C ASP A 688 -7.66 13.71 2.50
N TYR A 689 -6.97 12.66 2.95
CA TYR A 689 -6.75 11.42 2.19
C TYR A 689 -7.04 10.13 2.98
N MET A 690 -7.37 10.23 4.26
CA MET A 690 -7.49 9.07 5.14
C MET A 690 -8.91 8.46 5.13
N TYR A 691 -8.99 7.15 4.88
CA TYR A 691 -10.17 6.31 5.15
C TYR A 691 -10.28 5.97 6.64
N SER A 692 -11.46 5.54 7.10
CA SER A 692 -11.75 5.32 8.53
C SER A 692 -10.83 4.29 9.20
N ILE A 693 -10.28 3.32 8.44
CA ILE A 693 -9.30 2.36 8.95
C ILE A 693 -7.89 2.95 9.18
N GLY A 694 -7.62 4.18 8.73
CA GLY A 694 -6.30 4.84 8.80
C GLY A 694 -5.45 4.74 7.52
N GLY A 695 -5.90 3.99 6.52
CA GLY A 695 -5.28 3.91 5.20
C GLY A 695 -5.56 5.14 4.32
N VAL A 696 -4.77 5.33 3.27
CA VAL A 696 -4.67 6.63 2.56
C VAL A 696 -4.65 6.54 1.04
N ALA A 697 -4.76 5.33 0.48
CA ALA A 697 -4.69 5.07 -0.97
C ALA A 697 -5.97 4.39 -1.44
N GLY A 698 -6.29 4.52 -2.72
CA GLY A 698 -7.49 3.91 -3.30
C GLY A 698 -8.16 4.79 -4.35
N ALA A 699 -7.37 5.57 -5.10
CA ALA A 699 -7.87 6.52 -6.07
C ALA A 699 -8.55 5.81 -7.26
N ARG A 700 -9.76 6.27 -7.58
CA ARG A 700 -10.36 6.10 -8.90
C ARG A 700 -9.83 7.16 -9.86
N ASN A 701 -9.57 8.36 -9.36
CA ASN A 701 -9.04 9.48 -10.13
C ASN A 701 -7.77 10.01 -9.41
N PRO A 702 -6.57 9.76 -9.96
CA PRO A 702 -6.29 8.97 -11.18
C PRO A 702 -6.66 7.49 -10.98
N ALA A 703 -6.83 6.76 -12.08
CA ALA A 703 -7.21 5.35 -12.10
C ALA A 703 -6.09 4.42 -11.58
N ASN A 704 -5.79 4.49 -10.28
CA ASN A 704 -4.78 3.65 -9.63
C ASN A 704 -5.09 3.51 -8.12
N ALA A 705 -5.38 2.29 -7.69
CA ALA A 705 -5.68 1.95 -6.29
C ALA A 705 -4.51 2.20 -5.32
N GLU A 706 -3.29 2.35 -5.82
CA GLU A 706 -2.07 2.61 -5.05
C GLU A 706 -1.78 4.12 -4.89
N CYS A 707 -2.54 4.98 -5.58
CA CYS A 707 -2.39 6.42 -5.52
C CYS A 707 -3.29 7.10 -4.48
N PHE A 708 -2.83 8.27 -4.04
CA PHE A 708 -3.69 9.29 -3.46
C PHE A 708 -4.69 9.81 -4.51
N VAL A 709 -5.86 10.29 -4.09
CA VAL A 709 -6.78 10.98 -5.00
C VAL A 709 -6.15 12.27 -5.58
N ALA A 710 -6.50 12.65 -6.80
CA ALA A 710 -6.00 13.89 -7.41
C ALA A 710 -6.55 15.14 -6.71
N GLU A 711 -7.81 15.08 -6.29
CA GLU A 711 -8.45 16.15 -5.55
C GLU A 711 -8.53 15.80 -4.05
N PRO A 712 -7.86 16.56 -3.16
CA PRO A 712 -7.89 16.31 -1.73
C PRO A 712 -9.30 16.49 -1.16
N ALA A 713 -9.58 15.80 -0.06
CA ALA A 713 -10.82 15.89 0.68
C ALA A 713 -12.08 15.40 -0.10
N THR A 714 -11.90 14.57 -1.13
CA THR A 714 -12.98 14.02 -1.98
C THR A 714 -12.91 12.48 -2.08
N LEU A 715 -12.77 11.76 -0.96
CA LEU A 715 -12.61 10.30 -0.99
C LEU A 715 -13.86 9.54 -1.44
N PHE A 716 -15.07 10.07 -1.19
CA PHE A 716 -16.29 9.46 -1.70
C PHE A 716 -16.37 9.59 -3.23
N GLU A 717 -16.11 10.80 -3.73
CA GLU A 717 -16.17 11.13 -5.16
C GLU A 717 -15.03 10.51 -5.97
N ASN A 718 -13.80 10.56 -5.46
CA ASN A 718 -12.59 10.20 -6.24
C ASN A 718 -11.84 8.97 -5.70
N GLY A 719 -12.24 8.42 -4.55
CA GLY A 719 -11.65 7.24 -3.94
C GLY A 719 -12.42 5.94 -4.24
N PHE A 720 -12.29 4.92 -3.39
CA PHE A 720 -13.04 3.64 -3.48
C PHE A 720 -12.85 2.90 -4.82
N SER A 721 -11.61 2.89 -5.33
CA SER A 721 -11.23 2.20 -6.58
C SER A 721 -11.58 0.73 -6.61
N SER A 722 -12.31 0.25 -7.62
CA SER A 722 -12.67 -1.18 -7.72
C SER A 722 -11.46 -2.12 -7.73
N GLY A 723 -10.29 -1.65 -8.18
CA GLY A 723 -9.02 -2.39 -8.18
C GLY A 723 -8.35 -2.55 -6.80
N GLY A 724 -8.96 -2.02 -5.74
CA GLY A 724 -8.49 -2.12 -4.35
C GLY A 724 -8.52 -0.78 -3.62
N GLN A 725 -8.45 -0.82 -2.29
CA GLN A 725 -8.18 0.36 -1.48
C GLN A 725 -7.11 0.03 -0.46
N ASN A 726 -6.43 1.05 0.04
CA ASN A 726 -5.58 0.99 1.21
C ASN A 726 -4.54 -0.12 1.11
N GLU A 727 -3.53 0.10 0.26
CA GLU A 727 -2.31 -0.72 0.31
C GLU A 727 -1.74 -0.72 1.74
N THR A 728 -1.43 -1.92 2.26
CA THR A 728 -1.00 -2.11 3.65
C THR A 728 0.33 -1.40 3.93
N CYS A 729 1.26 -1.36 2.96
CA CYS A 729 2.54 -0.63 3.06
C CYS A 729 2.35 0.86 3.34
N GLY A 730 1.32 1.48 2.74
CA GLY A 730 1.02 2.90 2.94
C GLY A 730 0.74 3.21 4.40
N THR A 731 -0.08 2.38 5.07
CA THR A 731 -0.32 2.54 6.51
C THR A 731 0.91 2.18 7.33
N TYR A 732 1.67 1.14 6.99
CA TYR A 732 2.93 0.82 7.68
C TYR A 732 3.87 2.04 7.73
N ASN A 733 4.10 2.68 6.58
CA ASN A 733 4.99 3.84 6.50
C ASN A 733 4.38 5.10 7.13
N MET A 734 3.05 5.28 7.07
CA MET A 734 2.39 6.36 7.81
C MET A 734 2.51 6.18 9.32
N LEU A 735 2.42 4.96 9.86
CA LEU A 735 2.65 4.68 11.27
C LEU A 735 4.11 4.99 11.66
N LYS A 736 5.07 4.64 10.79
CA LYS A 736 6.49 4.99 10.95
C LYS A 736 6.71 6.51 10.99
N LEU A 737 6.13 7.26 10.04
CA LEU A 737 6.17 8.74 10.04
C LEU A 737 5.55 9.32 11.31
N THR A 738 4.37 8.83 11.68
CA THR A 738 3.58 9.28 12.83
C THR A 738 4.36 9.14 14.14
N ARG A 739 4.95 7.97 14.40
CA ARG A 739 5.73 7.76 15.63
C ARG A 739 7.00 8.60 15.64
N ASN A 740 7.63 8.83 14.49
CA ASN A 740 8.82 9.67 14.41
C ASN A 740 8.47 11.15 14.67
N LEU A 741 7.38 11.68 14.09
CA LEU A 741 6.90 13.03 14.38
C LEU A 741 6.60 13.22 15.87
N PHE A 742 5.97 12.21 16.50
CA PHE A 742 5.70 12.21 17.94
C PHE A 742 6.97 12.37 18.80
N MET A 743 8.13 11.90 18.33
CA MET A 743 9.40 12.09 19.07
C MET A 743 9.87 13.55 19.11
N PHE A 744 9.47 14.36 18.13
CA PHE A 744 9.76 15.80 18.05
C PHE A 744 8.66 16.63 18.71
N ASP A 745 7.41 16.26 18.49
CA ASP A 745 6.24 17.00 18.95
C ASP A 745 5.21 16.02 19.55
N PRO A 746 5.25 15.77 20.87
CA PRO A 746 4.51 14.67 21.49
C PRO A 746 3.01 14.96 21.68
N LYS A 747 2.31 15.21 20.56
CA LYS A 747 0.87 15.44 20.49
C LYS A 747 0.09 14.13 20.50
N VAL A 748 -1.09 14.16 21.11
CA VAL A 748 -1.99 13.00 21.18
C VAL A 748 -2.51 12.59 19.81
N GLU A 749 -2.72 13.54 18.89
CA GLU A 749 -3.24 13.26 17.54
C GLU A 749 -2.38 12.24 16.75
N TYR A 750 -1.06 12.23 16.98
CA TYR A 750 -0.18 11.24 16.39
C TYR A 750 -0.50 9.84 16.93
N MET A 751 -0.66 9.70 18.24
CA MET A 751 -0.94 8.40 18.86
C MET A 751 -2.39 7.94 18.65
N ASP A 752 -3.33 8.86 18.44
CA ASP A 752 -4.70 8.53 18.02
C ASP A 752 -4.72 7.98 16.59
N TYR A 753 -3.97 8.60 15.66
CA TYR A 753 -3.78 8.04 14.31
C TYR A 753 -3.05 6.68 14.38
N TYR A 754 -2.03 6.56 15.24
CA TYR A 754 -1.28 5.31 15.38
C TYR A 754 -2.18 4.16 15.88
N GLU A 755 -2.98 4.40 16.93
CA GLU A 755 -3.98 3.46 17.43
C GLU A 755 -4.98 3.09 16.32
N ARG A 756 -5.43 4.08 15.54
CA ARG A 756 -6.40 3.85 14.46
C ARG A 756 -5.85 2.90 13.39
N GLY A 757 -4.71 3.22 12.80
CA GLY A 757 -4.09 2.41 11.74
C GLY A 757 -3.63 1.05 12.24
N LEU A 758 -3.18 0.95 13.49
CA LEU A 758 -2.75 -0.32 14.08
C LEU A 758 -3.92 -1.30 14.24
N TYR A 759 -4.99 -0.91 14.95
CA TYR A 759 -6.11 -1.80 15.21
C TYR A 759 -6.95 -2.09 13.98
N ASN A 760 -7.18 -1.08 13.12
CA ASN A 760 -8.20 -1.19 12.08
C ASN A 760 -7.64 -1.48 10.69
N HIS A 761 -6.33 -1.37 10.48
CA HIS A 761 -5.69 -1.74 9.23
C HIS A 761 -4.63 -2.83 9.43
N ILE A 762 -3.57 -2.58 10.21
CA ILE A 762 -2.45 -3.54 10.37
C ILE A 762 -2.89 -4.86 11.01
N LEU A 763 -3.71 -4.84 12.05
CA LEU A 763 -4.25 -6.10 12.61
C LEU A 763 -5.25 -6.77 11.67
N ALA A 764 -6.01 -5.97 10.91
CA ALA A 764 -7.03 -6.46 9.99
C ALA A 764 -6.46 -7.03 8.68
N SER A 765 -5.21 -6.71 8.33
CA SER A 765 -4.52 -7.19 7.14
C SER A 765 -3.96 -8.60 7.27
N VAL A 766 -4.08 -9.26 8.43
CA VAL A 766 -3.56 -10.61 8.68
C VAL A 766 -4.70 -11.65 8.63
N ALA A 767 -4.43 -12.79 8.01
CA ALA A 767 -5.36 -13.90 7.91
C ALA A 767 -5.69 -14.51 9.28
N LYS A 768 -6.81 -15.22 9.33
CA LYS A 768 -7.33 -15.79 10.57
C LYS A 768 -6.37 -16.81 11.19
N ASP A 769 -5.87 -17.74 10.38
CA ASP A 769 -5.21 -18.96 10.88
C ASP A 769 -3.77 -19.13 10.34
N SER A 770 -3.25 -18.17 9.57
CA SER A 770 -1.90 -18.21 8.96
C SER A 770 -1.28 -16.80 8.90
N PRO A 771 0.02 -16.64 8.61
CA PRO A 771 0.63 -15.32 8.44
C PRO A 771 0.32 -14.70 7.07
N ALA A 772 -0.57 -15.30 6.27
CA ALA A 772 -1.00 -14.70 5.01
C ALA A 772 -1.57 -13.30 5.27
N ASN A 773 -1.32 -12.36 4.35
CA ASN A 773 -1.70 -10.97 4.53
C ASN A 773 -2.30 -10.35 3.28
N THR A 774 -3.05 -9.27 3.47
CA THR A 774 -3.63 -8.48 2.39
C THR A 774 -2.57 -7.61 1.72
N TYR A 775 -2.75 -7.37 0.42
CA TYR A 775 -2.10 -6.24 -0.27
C TYR A 775 -2.96 -4.99 -0.09
N HIS A 776 -4.15 -5.00 -0.69
CA HIS A 776 -5.22 -4.02 -0.50
C HIS A 776 -6.24 -4.51 0.53
N VAL A 777 -6.72 -3.59 1.37
CA VAL A 777 -7.86 -3.83 2.27
C VAL A 777 -9.10 -3.16 1.68
N PRO A 778 -10.02 -3.95 1.07
CA PRO A 778 -11.19 -3.39 0.41
C PRO A 778 -12.18 -2.84 1.43
N LEU A 779 -12.79 -1.70 1.10
CA LEU A 779 -13.74 -0.97 1.93
C LEU A 779 -15.10 -0.77 1.28
N ARG A 780 -15.28 -1.24 0.03
CA ARG A 780 -16.54 -1.18 -0.72
C ARG A 780 -17.63 -2.05 -0.07
N PRO A 781 -18.93 -1.79 -0.35
CA PRO A 781 -20.01 -2.55 0.26
C PRO A 781 -19.92 -4.05 -0.06
N GLY A 782 -20.11 -4.92 0.92
CA GLY A 782 -20.13 -6.37 0.70
C GLY A 782 -18.81 -7.00 0.23
N SER A 783 -17.70 -6.27 0.29
CA SER A 783 -16.39 -6.73 -0.19
C SER A 783 -15.76 -7.79 0.73
N VAL A 784 -14.71 -8.45 0.24
CA VAL A 784 -14.00 -9.52 0.97
C VAL A 784 -12.49 -9.31 0.90
N LYS A 785 -11.79 -9.54 2.03
CA LYS A 785 -10.32 -9.47 2.07
C LYS A 785 -9.71 -10.69 1.39
N SER A 786 -8.70 -10.47 0.56
CA SER A 786 -7.86 -11.53 0.00
C SER A 786 -6.53 -11.59 0.76
N PHE A 787 -6.13 -12.79 1.17
CA PHE A 787 -4.91 -13.03 1.93
C PHE A 787 -3.98 -13.98 1.16
N GLY A 788 -2.75 -13.55 0.90
CA GLY A 788 -1.74 -14.35 0.19
C GLY A 788 -0.48 -14.56 1.02
N ASN A 789 0.40 -15.46 0.55
CA ASN A 789 1.72 -15.74 1.11
C ASN A 789 1.72 -16.37 2.52
N ALA A 790 0.92 -17.41 2.74
CA ALA A 790 0.86 -18.12 4.03
C ALA A 790 2.19 -18.79 4.43
N ASP A 791 2.98 -19.22 3.44
CA ASP A 791 4.23 -19.98 3.65
C ASP A 791 5.50 -19.12 3.48
N MET A 792 5.35 -17.82 3.21
CA MET A 792 6.48 -16.89 3.00
C MET A 792 7.40 -17.29 1.82
N THR A 793 6.82 -17.82 0.74
CA THR A 793 7.52 -18.32 -0.44
C THR A 793 7.51 -17.37 -1.64
N GLY A 794 6.76 -16.27 -1.59
CA GLY A 794 6.75 -15.25 -2.64
C GLY A 794 6.30 -13.90 -2.12
N PHE A 795 6.92 -12.82 -2.58
CA PHE A 795 6.77 -11.51 -1.95
C PHE A 795 6.29 -10.43 -2.91
N THR A 796 5.29 -9.69 -2.45
CA THR A 796 5.02 -8.31 -2.86
C THR A 796 5.63 -7.34 -1.84
N CYS A 797 5.56 -6.03 -2.09
CA CYS A 797 5.91 -5.02 -1.08
C CYS A 797 5.12 -5.18 0.24
N CYS A 798 3.82 -5.49 0.17
CA CYS A 798 2.96 -5.67 1.34
C CYS A 798 3.33 -6.91 2.15
N ASN A 799 3.78 -7.98 1.50
CA ASN A 799 4.30 -9.14 2.24
C ASN A 799 5.59 -8.77 3.01
N GLY A 800 6.46 -7.95 2.40
CA GLY A 800 7.65 -7.42 3.06
C GLY A 800 7.34 -6.56 4.29
N THR A 801 6.41 -5.62 4.18
CA THR A 801 6.03 -4.78 5.34
C THR A 801 5.20 -5.53 6.39
N ALA A 802 4.46 -6.57 6.00
CA ALA A 802 3.71 -7.40 6.95
C ALA A 802 4.63 -8.18 7.90
N ILE A 803 5.71 -8.79 7.39
CA ILE A 803 6.69 -9.47 8.25
C ILE A 803 7.39 -8.51 9.22
N GLU A 804 7.65 -7.27 8.80
CA GLU A 804 8.20 -6.24 9.70
C GLU A 804 7.18 -5.70 10.71
N SER A 805 5.90 -5.58 10.33
CA SER A 805 4.86 -5.07 11.22
C SER A 805 4.62 -6.04 12.37
N SER A 806 4.44 -7.31 12.04
CA SER A 806 4.05 -8.37 12.99
C SER A 806 5.18 -8.75 13.95
N THR A 807 6.44 -8.46 13.63
CA THR A 807 7.60 -8.73 14.50
C THR A 807 7.92 -7.59 15.47
N LYS A 808 7.20 -6.46 15.42
CA LYS A 808 7.48 -5.28 16.27
C LYS A 808 6.28 -4.57 16.88
N LEU A 809 5.14 -5.24 16.99
CA LEU A 809 3.87 -4.63 17.42
C LEU A 809 3.91 -3.90 18.78
N GLN A 810 4.90 -4.16 19.63
CA GLN A 810 5.11 -3.50 20.93
C GLN A 810 5.90 -2.18 20.89
N ASN A 811 6.51 -1.82 19.75
CA ASN A 811 7.55 -0.77 19.68
C ASN A 811 7.07 0.69 19.91
N THR A 812 5.76 0.89 20.04
CA THR A 812 5.12 2.20 20.18
C THR A 812 4.19 2.25 21.41
N ILE A 813 4.15 1.19 22.23
CA ILE A 813 3.40 1.19 23.49
C ILE A 813 3.93 2.27 24.44
N TYR A 814 5.27 2.38 24.53
CA TYR A 814 5.95 3.27 25.46
C TYR A 814 7.00 4.14 24.78
N PHE A 815 7.16 5.38 25.26
CA PHE A 815 8.30 6.25 24.96
C PHE A 815 8.85 6.84 26.25
N LYS A 816 10.10 7.30 26.22
CA LYS A 816 10.72 8.05 27.32
C LYS A 816 11.16 9.42 26.87
N SER A 817 11.14 10.40 27.76
CA SER A 817 11.82 11.68 27.49
C SER A 817 13.33 11.48 27.36
N LYS A 818 14.02 12.33 26.60
CA LYS A 818 15.50 12.25 26.44
C LYS A 818 16.26 12.38 27.76
N ASP A 819 15.73 13.15 28.71
CA ASP A 819 16.29 13.26 30.06
C ASP A 819 16.01 12.04 30.94
N LYS A 820 15.28 11.05 30.42
CA LYS A 820 14.91 9.78 31.03
C LYS A 820 14.06 9.93 32.30
N LYS A 821 13.39 11.07 32.51
CA LYS A 821 12.57 11.35 33.71
C LYS A 821 11.06 11.25 33.48
N THR A 822 10.62 11.00 32.25
CA THR A 822 9.20 10.88 31.91
C THR A 822 8.97 9.62 31.09
N LEU A 823 8.01 8.80 31.51
CA LEU A 823 7.45 7.69 30.74
C LEU A 823 6.15 8.14 30.08
N TYR A 824 6.03 7.91 28.78
CA TYR A 824 4.79 8.06 28.03
C TYR A 824 4.19 6.69 27.79
N ILE A 825 2.91 6.52 28.15
CA ILE A 825 2.11 5.32 27.89
C ILE A 825 1.09 5.70 26.83
N ASN A 826 1.30 5.19 25.61
CA ASN A 826 0.55 5.58 24.42
C ASN A 826 -0.51 4.55 24.05
N LEU A 827 -0.19 3.25 24.11
CA LEU A 827 -1.13 2.18 23.75
C LEU A 827 -1.46 1.34 24.98
N TYR A 828 -2.74 0.98 25.08
CA TYR A 828 -3.26 0.16 26.17
C TYR A 828 -3.26 -1.31 25.77
N ILE A 829 -2.06 -1.91 25.78
CA ILE A 829 -1.81 -3.29 25.34
C ILE A 829 -1.14 -4.06 26.49
N PRO A 830 -1.60 -5.27 26.84
CA PRO A 830 -0.98 -6.10 27.87
C PRO A 830 0.50 -6.30 27.60
N SER A 831 1.34 -5.76 28.48
CA SER A 831 2.78 -5.73 28.24
C SER A 831 3.60 -5.56 29.52
N THR A 832 4.86 -5.95 29.44
CA THR A 832 5.87 -5.66 30.46
C THR A 832 6.99 -4.83 29.82
N LEU A 833 7.30 -3.68 30.41
CA LEU A 833 8.43 -2.84 30.06
C LEU A 833 9.52 -2.96 31.13
N HIS A 834 10.73 -3.29 30.70
CA HIS A 834 11.94 -3.21 31.50
C HIS A 834 12.65 -1.86 31.25
N TRP A 835 12.49 -0.92 32.16
CA TRP A 835 13.14 0.38 32.08
C TRP A 835 14.46 0.38 32.85
N GLU A 836 15.50 -0.10 32.19
CA GLU A 836 16.85 -0.29 32.77
C GLU A 836 17.38 0.98 33.45
N GLU A 837 17.25 2.15 32.80
CA GLU A 837 17.86 3.39 33.32
C GLU A 837 17.20 3.89 34.61
N GLN A 838 15.91 3.61 34.80
CA GLN A 838 15.19 3.91 36.04
C GLN A 838 15.20 2.74 37.03
N LYS A 839 15.75 1.58 36.65
CA LYS A 839 15.73 0.33 37.44
C LYS A 839 14.33 -0.04 37.89
N VAL A 840 13.36 0.11 37.00
CA VAL A 840 11.95 -0.27 37.24
C VAL A 840 11.42 -1.16 36.12
N THR A 841 10.52 -2.05 36.48
CA THR A 841 9.68 -2.80 35.55
C THR A 841 8.26 -2.26 35.64
N ILE A 842 7.65 -1.99 34.49
CA ILE A 842 6.26 -1.52 34.38
C ILE A 842 5.44 -2.66 33.80
N LYS A 843 4.43 -3.14 34.53
CA LYS A 843 3.51 -4.18 34.05
C LYS A 843 2.16 -3.56 33.75
N GLN A 844 1.69 -3.67 32.52
CA GLN A 844 0.36 -3.25 32.07
C GLN A 844 -0.55 -4.47 31.93
N GLU A 845 -1.62 -4.51 32.71
CA GLU A 845 -2.61 -5.58 32.81
C GLU A 845 -3.96 -5.04 32.33
N THR A 846 -4.52 -5.58 31.24
CA THR A 846 -5.80 -5.13 30.66
C THR A 846 -6.40 -6.18 29.72
N THR A 847 -7.70 -6.08 29.43
CA THR A 847 -8.38 -6.77 28.31
C THR A 847 -8.73 -5.79 27.18
N PHE A 848 -8.15 -4.59 27.16
CA PHE A 848 -8.41 -3.58 26.12
C PHE A 848 -8.12 -4.14 24.71
N PRO A 849 -9.01 -3.92 23.72
CA PRO A 849 -10.18 -3.04 23.74
C PRO A 849 -11.52 -3.73 24.07
N LYS A 850 -11.53 -4.97 24.59
CA LYS A 850 -12.79 -5.67 24.98
C LYS A 850 -13.41 -5.06 26.25
N GLU A 851 -12.57 -4.55 27.14
CA GLU A 851 -12.91 -3.92 28.42
C GLU A 851 -12.25 -2.54 28.54
N ASP A 852 -12.82 -1.67 29.37
CA ASP A 852 -12.47 -0.25 29.48
C ASP A 852 -11.46 0.08 30.59
N GLU A 853 -10.90 -0.95 31.25
CA GLU A 853 -9.98 -0.80 32.38
C GLU A 853 -8.55 -1.23 32.05
N THR A 854 -7.57 -0.49 32.56
CA THR A 854 -6.15 -0.82 32.46
C THR A 854 -5.47 -0.58 33.79
N LYS A 855 -4.69 -1.55 34.26
CA LYS A 855 -3.89 -1.47 35.47
C LYS A 855 -2.41 -1.46 35.14
N ILE A 856 -1.69 -0.47 35.65
CA ILE A 856 -0.25 -0.32 35.48
C ILE A 856 0.42 -0.47 36.85
N THR A 857 1.18 -1.54 37.03
CA THR A 857 1.92 -1.83 38.25
C THR A 857 3.39 -1.47 38.09
N ILE A 858 3.93 -0.71 39.04
CA ILE A 858 5.34 -0.30 39.05
C ILE A 858 6.12 -1.20 40.00
N ASN A 859 7.09 -1.92 39.46
CA ASN A 859 7.98 -2.81 40.19
C ASN A 859 9.38 -2.21 40.24
N GLY A 860 9.71 -1.54 41.34
CA GLY A 860 11.00 -0.86 41.55
C GLY A 860 10.80 0.43 42.34
N LYS A 861 11.81 1.30 42.41
CA LYS A 861 11.70 2.59 43.09
C LYS A 861 12.36 3.68 42.26
N GLY A 862 11.72 4.83 42.12
CA GLY A 862 12.25 5.93 41.31
C GLY A 862 11.41 7.20 41.39
N LYS A 863 11.97 8.33 40.96
CA LYS A 863 11.24 9.60 40.81
C LYS A 863 11.17 9.95 39.32
N PHE A 864 10.01 9.77 38.74
CA PHE A 864 9.75 10.06 37.33
C PHE A 864 8.27 10.39 37.13
N ALA A 865 7.96 11.12 36.06
CA ALA A 865 6.60 11.37 35.63
C ALA A 865 6.09 10.22 34.76
N VAL A 866 4.81 9.86 34.92
CA VAL A 866 4.08 8.98 34.01
C VAL A 866 3.03 9.82 33.30
N LYS A 867 3.10 9.89 31.97
CA LYS A 867 2.10 10.51 31.11
C LYS A 867 1.26 9.41 30.46
N VAL A 868 -0.03 9.39 30.75
CA VAL A 868 -0.99 8.46 30.14
C VAL A 868 -1.79 9.21 29.09
N ARG A 869 -1.90 8.64 27.88
CA ARG A 869 -2.66 9.25 26.78
C ARG A 869 -4.15 9.22 27.09
N VAL A 870 -4.83 10.35 27.04
CA VAL A 870 -6.30 10.40 27.05
C VAL A 870 -6.77 10.44 25.59
N PRO A 871 -7.26 9.33 25.02
CA PRO A 871 -7.63 9.28 23.60
C PRO A 871 -8.73 10.28 23.26
N GLN A 872 -8.76 10.80 22.03
CA GLN A 872 -9.81 11.73 21.60
C GLN A 872 -11.22 11.11 21.68
N TRP A 873 -11.35 9.80 21.50
CA TRP A 873 -12.64 9.08 21.59
C TRP A 873 -13.17 8.92 23.03
N ALA A 874 -12.35 9.14 24.06
CA ALA A 874 -12.71 8.91 25.47
C ALA A 874 -13.59 10.04 26.06
N THR A 875 -14.68 10.38 25.38
CA THR A 875 -15.56 11.52 25.71
C THR A 875 -16.44 11.29 26.92
N ASN A 876 -16.66 10.03 27.33
CA ASN A 876 -17.42 9.67 28.53
C ASN A 876 -16.57 9.75 29.83
N GLY A 877 -15.37 10.29 29.74
CA GLY A 877 -14.46 10.52 30.86
C GLY A 877 -13.26 9.59 30.86
N PHE A 878 -12.23 10.00 31.60
CA PHE A 878 -10.99 9.26 31.81
C PHE A 878 -10.64 9.31 33.29
N PHE A 879 -10.79 8.17 33.98
CA PHE A 879 -10.69 8.11 35.44
C PHE A 879 -9.36 7.49 35.85
N ILE A 880 -8.66 8.14 36.77
CA ILE A 880 -7.32 7.73 37.21
C ILE A 880 -7.32 7.55 38.73
N LYS A 881 -6.92 6.36 39.19
CA LYS A 881 -6.63 6.07 40.59
C LYS A 881 -5.17 5.68 40.76
N VAL A 882 -4.56 6.09 41.88
CA VAL A 882 -3.26 5.57 42.31
C VAL A 882 -3.40 4.94 43.69
N ASN A 883 -3.07 3.65 43.80
CA ASN A 883 -3.24 2.85 45.01
C ASN A 883 -4.68 2.96 45.57
N GLY A 884 -5.68 2.86 44.69
CA GLY A 884 -7.10 2.95 45.02
C GLY A 884 -7.64 4.36 45.26
N LYS A 885 -6.79 5.40 45.26
CA LYS A 885 -7.22 6.79 45.50
C LYS A 885 -7.36 7.58 44.20
N ASP A 886 -8.51 8.22 43.99
CA ASP A 886 -8.75 9.09 42.84
C ASP A 886 -7.70 10.20 42.75
N GLN A 887 -7.22 10.47 41.52
CA GLN A 887 -6.29 11.54 41.23
C GLN A 887 -7.02 12.70 40.58
N LYS A 888 -6.83 13.91 41.13
CA LYS A 888 -7.32 15.14 40.51
C LYS A 888 -6.28 15.62 39.50
N VAL A 889 -6.41 15.19 38.26
CA VAL A 889 -5.56 15.61 37.14
C VAL A 889 -6.43 15.96 35.94
N ASP A 890 -5.99 16.91 35.13
CA ASP A 890 -6.67 17.27 33.90
C ASP A 890 -6.52 16.12 32.89
N ALA A 891 -7.60 15.38 32.69
CA ALA A 891 -7.69 14.24 31.79
C ALA A 891 -8.71 14.51 30.68
N LEU A 892 -8.44 15.53 29.87
CA LEU A 892 -9.31 15.93 28.76
C LEU A 892 -9.05 15.05 27.53
N PRO A 893 -10.08 14.69 26.73
CA PRO A 893 -9.88 13.99 25.45
C PRO A 893 -8.87 14.71 24.57
N GLY A 894 -7.92 13.96 23.98
CA GLY A 894 -6.85 14.54 23.16
C GLY A 894 -5.69 15.14 23.96
N SER A 895 -5.50 14.76 25.23
CA SER A 895 -4.42 15.27 26.09
C SER A 895 -3.62 14.16 26.79
N TYR A 896 -2.52 14.52 27.47
CA TYR A 896 -1.80 13.61 28.38
C TYR A 896 -2.05 13.98 29.83
N ALA A 897 -2.62 13.07 30.61
CA ALA A 897 -2.68 13.22 32.05
C ALA A 897 -1.32 12.87 32.67
N THR A 898 -0.78 13.77 33.51
CA THR A 898 0.57 13.63 34.06
C THR A 898 0.55 13.27 35.55
N LEU A 899 1.21 12.18 35.93
CA LEU A 899 1.41 11.72 37.30
C LEU A 899 2.90 11.82 37.67
N ASN A 900 3.31 12.90 38.34
CA ASN A 900 4.70 13.11 38.76
C ASN A 900 4.90 12.73 40.23
N ARG A 901 5.56 11.59 40.49
CA ARG A 901 5.63 11.00 41.83
C ARG A 901 6.98 10.35 42.13
N LYS A 902 7.19 10.08 43.42
CA LYS A 902 8.19 9.09 43.89
C LYS A 902 7.49 7.74 43.97
N TRP A 903 7.72 6.90 42.97
CA TRP A 903 7.12 5.58 42.85
C TRP A 903 7.84 4.58 43.74
N LYS A 904 7.06 3.68 44.35
CA LYS A 904 7.52 2.55 45.16
C LYS A 904 7.08 1.25 44.50
N LYS A 905 7.76 0.16 44.87
CA LYS A 905 7.44 -1.18 44.38
C LYS A 905 6.01 -1.52 44.81
N GLY A 906 5.20 -1.97 43.86
CA GLY A 906 3.81 -2.32 44.06
C GLY A 906 2.84 -1.13 43.96
N ASP A 907 3.31 0.09 43.65
CA ASP A 907 2.39 1.17 43.30
C ASP A 907 1.61 0.80 42.04
N VAL A 908 0.31 1.08 42.06
CA VAL A 908 -0.63 0.75 40.99
C VAL A 908 -1.33 2.01 40.51
N ILE A 909 -1.29 2.25 39.20
CA ILE A 909 -2.13 3.22 38.49
C ILE A 909 -3.28 2.43 37.85
N SER A 910 -4.52 2.76 38.18
CA SER A 910 -5.71 2.20 37.54
C SER A 910 -6.34 3.26 36.66
N LEU A 911 -6.59 2.92 35.40
CA LEU A 911 -7.21 3.75 34.37
C LEU A 911 -8.55 3.13 34.00
N LYS A 912 -9.58 3.97 33.85
CA LYS A 912 -10.88 3.57 33.30
C LYS A 912 -11.35 4.56 32.24
N MET A 913 -11.75 4.06 31.09
CA MET A 913 -12.04 4.83 29.88
C MET A 913 -13.34 4.34 29.21
N PRO A 914 -14.52 4.70 29.74
CA PRO A 914 -15.77 4.13 29.26
C PRO A 914 -15.96 4.31 27.74
N PHE A 915 -16.16 3.20 27.04
CA PHE A 915 -16.36 3.21 25.60
C PHE A 915 -17.72 3.80 25.21
N SER A 916 -17.76 4.46 24.06
CA SER A 916 -18.98 4.96 23.43
C SER A 916 -19.01 4.53 21.97
N PHE A 917 -20.22 4.40 21.43
CA PHE A 917 -20.41 4.32 19.99
C PHE A 917 -20.27 5.71 19.38
N HIS A 918 -19.61 5.80 18.24
CA HIS A 918 -19.57 7.02 17.44
C HIS A 918 -19.51 6.69 15.94
N LEU A 919 -19.94 7.66 15.13
CA LEU A 919 -19.89 7.59 13.69
C LEU A 919 -18.71 8.41 13.17
N GLU A 920 -18.06 7.91 12.13
CA GLU A 920 -17.06 8.64 11.37
C GLU A 920 -17.49 8.71 9.91
N PRO A 921 -18.12 9.83 9.50
CA PRO A 921 -18.49 10.06 8.11
C PRO A 921 -17.27 10.14 7.19
N ILE A 922 -17.42 9.66 5.95
CA ILE A 922 -16.48 10.01 4.90
C ILE A 922 -16.56 11.53 4.65
N MET A 923 -15.42 12.12 4.35
CA MET A 923 -15.19 13.57 4.39
C MET A 923 -16.19 14.41 3.59
N ASP A 924 -16.59 13.92 2.42
CA ASP A 924 -17.38 14.59 1.40
C ASP A 924 -18.82 14.07 1.28
N GLN A 925 -19.20 13.04 2.05
CA GLN A 925 -20.56 12.47 2.04
C GLN A 925 -21.00 12.00 3.44
N GLN A 926 -21.90 12.74 4.10
CA GLN A 926 -22.12 12.55 5.54
C GLN A 926 -22.82 11.24 5.93
N ASN A 927 -23.85 10.80 5.20
CA ASN A 927 -24.54 9.54 5.51
C ASN A 927 -23.63 8.32 5.38
N VAL A 928 -22.63 8.36 4.49
CA VAL A 928 -21.68 7.26 4.30
C VAL A 928 -20.66 7.29 5.44
N ALA A 929 -20.91 6.53 6.50
CA ALA A 929 -20.15 6.60 7.74
C ALA A 929 -19.76 5.22 8.27
N SER A 930 -18.60 5.15 8.93
CA SER A 930 -18.17 3.97 9.70
C SER A 930 -18.65 4.06 11.14
N LEU A 931 -18.94 2.90 11.75
CA LEU A 931 -19.34 2.79 13.16
C LEU A 931 -18.16 2.32 14.01
N PHE A 932 -17.88 3.03 15.09
CA PHE A 932 -16.83 2.70 16.06
C PHE A 932 -17.40 2.42 17.45
N TYR A 933 -16.71 1.57 18.21
CA TYR A 933 -16.87 1.42 19.65
C TYR A 933 -15.51 1.60 20.34
N GLY A 934 -15.32 2.74 21.02
CA GLY A 934 -13.97 3.16 21.42
C GLY A 934 -13.05 3.27 20.19
N PRO A 935 -11.83 2.70 20.19
CA PRO A 935 -10.91 2.79 19.04
C PRO A 935 -11.23 1.78 17.91
N VAL A 936 -12.18 0.86 18.12
CA VAL A 936 -12.40 -0.29 17.25
C VAL A 936 -13.49 0.02 16.23
N LEU A 937 -13.13 -0.09 14.94
CA LEU A 937 -14.08 -0.06 13.84
C LEU A 937 -14.89 -1.36 13.82
N LEU A 938 -16.21 -1.23 13.72
CA LEU A 938 -17.14 -2.33 13.57
C LEU A 938 -17.58 -2.48 12.12
N ALA A 939 -17.42 -3.67 11.56
CA ALA A 939 -17.84 -4.00 10.20
C ALA A 939 -19.13 -4.82 10.22
N ALA A 940 -20.11 -4.42 9.42
CA ALA A 940 -21.31 -5.22 9.18
C ALA A 940 -20.91 -6.51 8.47
N GLN A 941 -21.40 -7.64 8.95
CA GLN A 941 -21.19 -8.94 8.32
C GLN A 941 -22.22 -9.12 7.20
N GLU A 942 -21.74 -9.39 6.00
CA GLU A 942 -22.54 -9.47 4.78
C GLU A 942 -22.67 -10.91 4.32
N THR A 943 -23.83 -11.27 3.77
CA THR A 943 -24.08 -12.62 3.24
C THR A 943 -23.85 -12.72 1.73
N SER A 944 -23.75 -11.59 1.03
CA SER A 944 -23.52 -11.51 -0.41
C SER A 944 -22.77 -10.23 -0.78
N ALA A 945 -22.21 -10.19 -1.99
CA ALA A 945 -21.70 -8.95 -2.59
C ALA A 945 -22.81 -7.89 -2.69
N ARG A 946 -22.42 -6.62 -2.78
CA ARG A 946 -23.34 -5.48 -2.82
C ARG A 946 -22.81 -4.37 -3.72
N THR A 947 -23.71 -3.64 -4.36
CA THR A 947 -23.40 -2.39 -5.07
C THR A 947 -23.76 -1.15 -4.26
N THR A 948 -24.59 -1.30 -3.22
CA THR A 948 -25.03 -0.20 -2.35
C THR A 948 -24.59 -0.41 -0.90
N TRP A 949 -24.23 0.70 -0.26
CA TRP A 949 -23.95 0.74 1.17
C TRP A 949 -25.14 0.20 1.97
N ARG A 950 -24.85 -0.50 3.06
CA ARG A 950 -25.90 -1.03 3.92
C ARG A 950 -26.58 0.13 4.65
N SER A 951 -27.87 0.33 4.38
CA SER A 951 -28.67 1.32 5.10
C SER A 951 -28.91 0.87 6.54
N ILE A 952 -28.66 1.78 7.50
CA ILE A 952 -28.90 1.58 8.93
C ILE A 952 -29.59 2.83 9.48
N THR A 953 -30.60 2.65 10.33
CA THR A 953 -31.26 3.75 11.02
C THR A 953 -30.89 3.74 12.50
N LEU A 954 -30.43 4.88 13.03
CA LEU A 954 -30.01 5.01 14.43
C LEU A 954 -30.77 6.17 15.13
N PRO A 955 -31.04 6.07 16.45
CA PRO A 955 -31.61 7.17 17.22
C PRO A 955 -30.63 8.34 17.32
N LYS A 956 -31.08 9.57 17.00
CA LYS A 956 -30.19 10.74 16.93
C LYS A 956 -29.61 11.17 18.28
N GLU A 957 -30.35 10.98 19.38
CA GLU A 957 -29.93 11.40 20.72
C GLU A 957 -28.86 10.45 21.29
N ASN A 958 -28.98 9.15 21.02
CA ASN A 958 -28.02 8.14 21.45
C ASN A 958 -28.07 6.91 20.54
N ILE A 959 -27.13 6.87 19.59
CA ILE A 959 -27.01 5.77 18.62
C ILE A 959 -26.82 4.40 19.27
N GLY A 960 -26.22 4.34 20.47
CA GLY A 960 -25.94 3.10 21.18
C GLY A 960 -27.19 2.37 21.64
N THR A 961 -28.34 3.06 21.75
CA THR A 961 -29.60 2.45 22.18
C THR A 961 -30.19 1.44 21.18
N ALA A 962 -29.83 1.56 19.89
CA ALA A 962 -30.22 0.60 18.86
C ALA A 962 -29.23 -0.58 18.70
N ILE A 963 -28.07 -0.52 19.36
CA ILE A 963 -26.97 -1.47 19.16
C ILE A 963 -26.93 -2.44 20.34
N LYS A 964 -27.10 -3.74 20.08
CA LYS A 964 -27.10 -4.77 21.11
C LYS A 964 -25.79 -5.54 21.10
N ARG A 965 -25.11 -5.65 22.24
CA ARG A 965 -23.91 -6.50 22.40
C ARG A 965 -24.30 -7.97 22.44
N ILE A 966 -23.51 -8.82 21.81
CA ILE A 966 -23.66 -10.27 21.77
C ILE A 966 -22.51 -10.90 22.57
N GLY A 967 -22.85 -11.54 23.69
CA GLY A 967 -21.86 -12.14 24.58
C GLY A 967 -20.91 -11.14 25.23
N ALA A 968 -19.74 -11.62 25.67
CA ALA A 968 -18.73 -10.81 26.35
C ALA A 968 -17.71 -10.17 25.39
N GLY A 969 -17.67 -10.59 24.12
CA GLY A 969 -16.77 -10.05 23.10
C GLY A 969 -17.19 -8.68 22.57
N LEU A 970 -16.59 -8.25 21.45
CA LEU A 970 -16.93 -7.01 20.75
C LEU A 970 -17.90 -7.26 19.58
N ASP A 971 -18.75 -8.28 19.71
CA ASP A 971 -19.76 -8.61 18.71
C ASP A 971 -21.05 -7.86 19.04
N PHE A 972 -21.67 -7.28 18.03
CA PHE A 972 -22.90 -6.49 18.18
C PHE A 972 -23.94 -6.88 17.11
N THR A 973 -25.19 -6.47 17.32
CA THR A 973 -26.23 -6.51 16.29
C THR A 973 -27.03 -5.22 16.21
N ILE A 974 -27.38 -4.85 14.97
CA ILE A 974 -28.27 -3.76 14.62
C ILE A 974 -29.24 -4.31 13.58
N ASP A 975 -30.55 -4.23 13.85
CA ASP A 975 -31.61 -4.73 12.96
C ASP A 975 -31.39 -6.18 12.45
N GLY A 976 -30.86 -7.05 13.30
CA GLY A 976 -30.57 -8.45 12.98
C GLY A 976 -29.30 -8.68 12.16
N VAL A 977 -28.58 -7.62 11.77
CA VAL A 977 -27.26 -7.71 11.13
C VAL A 977 -26.20 -7.80 12.20
N ALA A 978 -25.23 -8.72 12.05
CA ALA A 978 -24.10 -8.84 12.95
C ALA A 978 -23.02 -7.81 12.60
N PHE A 979 -22.39 -7.24 13.63
CA PHE A 979 -21.26 -6.34 13.54
C PHE A 979 -20.11 -6.89 14.38
N LYS A 980 -18.90 -6.88 13.82
CA LYS A 980 -17.69 -7.41 14.47
C LYS A 980 -16.55 -6.42 14.34
N PRO A 981 -15.52 -6.49 15.21
CA PRO A 981 -14.28 -5.78 14.98
C PRO A 981 -13.76 -6.08 13.58
N PHE A 982 -13.31 -5.06 12.85
CA PHE A 982 -12.86 -5.26 11.48
C PHE A 982 -11.63 -6.18 11.38
N TYR A 983 -10.78 -6.17 12.43
CA TYR A 983 -9.66 -7.09 12.56
C TYR A 983 -10.06 -8.55 12.85
N GLU A 984 -11.33 -8.84 13.14
CA GLU A 984 -11.90 -10.19 13.25
C GLU A 984 -12.90 -10.53 12.13
N THR A 985 -12.97 -9.69 11.11
CA THR A 985 -13.86 -9.89 9.97
C THR A 985 -13.08 -10.51 8.82
N TYR A 986 -13.40 -11.76 8.43
CA TYR A 986 -12.72 -12.47 7.33
C TYR A 986 -13.65 -12.79 6.16
N GLY A 987 -14.97 -12.73 6.37
CA GLY A 987 -15.98 -12.89 5.33
C GLY A 987 -16.32 -11.57 4.62
N ARG A 988 -17.44 -11.60 3.90
CA ARG A 988 -17.98 -10.40 3.25
C ARG A 988 -18.39 -9.37 4.29
N HIS A 989 -18.12 -8.10 4.00
CA HIS A 989 -18.34 -7.04 4.97
C HIS A 989 -18.64 -5.67 4.36
N SER A 990 -19.21 -4.79 5.18
CA SER A 990 -19.35 -3.36 4.89
C SER A 990 -18.78 -2.55 6.06
N VAL A 991 -17.75 -1.74 5.78
CA VAL A 991 -17.09 -0.85 6.76
C VAL A 991 -17.73 0.53 6.79
N TYR A 992 -18.13 1.04 5.62
CA TYR A 992 -19.00 2.20 5.50
C TYR A 992 -20.44 1.75 5.35
N LEU A 993 -21.35 2.55 5.90
CA LEU A 993 -22.78 2.28 5.97
C LEU A 993 -23.51 3.54 5.52
N ASP A 994 -24.71 3.38 4.99
CA ASP A 994 -25.61 4.50 4.69
C ASP A 994 -26.49 4.78 5.93
N ILE A 995 -26.09 5.77 6.72
CA ILE A 995 -26.70 6.04 8.02
C ILE A 995 -27.82 7.10 7.91
N THR A 996 -28.97 6.79 8.50
CA THR A 996 -30.04 7.74 8.78
C THR A 996 -30.20 7.92 10.29
N LEU A 997 -30.32 9.16 10.77
CA LEU A 997 -30.67 9.46 12.16
C LEU A 997 -32.17 9.82 12.27
N LYS A 998 -32.87 9.28 13.27
CA LYS A 998 -34.29 9.60 13.54
C LYS A 998 -34.49 10.16 14.93
#